data_AF-A0A836Q2W2-F1
#
_entry.id   AF-A0A836Q2W2-F1
#
_cell.length_a   1.000
_cell.length_b   1.000
_cell.length_c   1.000
_cell.angle_alpha   90.00
_cell.angle_beta   90.00
_cell.angle_gamma   90.00
#
_symmetry.space_group_name_H-M   'P 1'
#
loop_
_entity.id
_entity.type
_entity.pdbx_description
1 polymer ?
#
loop_
_entity_poly.entity_id
_entity_poly.type
_entity_poly.pdbx_seq_one_letter_code
_entity_poly.pdbx_strand_id
1 'polypeptide(L)'
;MPIQANESEIEAPNKTGFAASVRKNLWGVITLTVVTVVCVVIVQVFKKPGQMSVLESQAMDMTVMVPPKGALPVGIAAVKREQISGSVTYTGTVQAYTDEDVYPRVTGRVVKMAVYPGDIVKAGQLLVQLDPAEKSEYAAKRQEAQSAEDAAMHNAGIAKSEFAQKKYELEAAKQAEKGAQKALAEANANLAYWKPEIERQSALLKSQVVSLDEYQKELAQMKVAEAQAEQAQAKVDESKNTKLAAQAALDTMIHHIGHQYSAAEQATAALKNTLIYEKYTTISAQEDGVVTKRLISPGVVVSPGMMLLKVAHVKQVRVQAEVASEDAERIELGSKVLIKGSQTKSDDIEARVTAIFPAADPASRTVTVEALINNIRTLNRVGERQVGSIGMYRFLPGQYVVMKILTGEHEGLTVPSSAIIWREGKSQVWKTGTAANFANKAKYQCPMHPEVISDKPGTCPKCNMTLQPVQGAKESAPVKKQYTCTMHPEVITDAPGKCPKCGMDLVPKELGGKNEAQLVNIEIGLANPDRTEIIRGLSEGDQVVYAGYSSLQPGMSVVAAEWGKTGPAKLPTASEVQGNRLDASNNWTHEEMAGSFMIKVSLDPAKGGSNNTIVKVEKHGGGVISGAQVSAKTSMPGMGDMAGPDLNGATGMNGEARLKSDLSSGLWRLKLKISPPQAPAIESSVDVEVP
;
A
#
# COMPACT_ATOMS: atom_id res chain seq x y z
N MET A 1 -43.35 101.52 -71.62
CA MET A 1 -42.22 102.14 -72.35
C MET A 1 -41.35 101.01 -72.88
N PRO A 2 -41.28 100.82 -74.21
CA PRO A 2 -40.57 99.71 -74.82
C PRO A 2 -39.15 100.11 -75.22
N ILE A 3 -38.21 99.17 -75.24
CA ILE A 3 -37.00 99.28 -76.05
C ILE A 3 -36.81 97.94 -76.77
N GLN A 4 -36.74 98.03 -78.09
CA GLN A 4 -36.54 96.98 -79.08
C GLN A 4 -35.06 96.71 -79.36
N ALA A 5 -34.81 95.56 -79.99
CA ALA A 5 -33.79 95.27 -81.02
C ALA A 5 -32.31 95.22 -80.54
N ASN A 6 -31.42 94.38 -81.05
CA ASN A 6 -31.44 93.59 -82.28
C ASN A 6 -30.40 92.43 -82.21
N GLU A 7 -30.79 91.29 -82.78
CA GLU A 7 -30.08 90.42 -83.74
C GLU A 7 -28.55 90.23 -83.72
N SER A 8 -28.14 88.94 -83.72
CA SER A 8 -27.28 88.42 -84.79
C SER A 8 -27.56 86.92 -85.01
N GLU A 9 -28.20 86.61 -86.14
CA GLU A 9 -28.34 85.29 -86.78
C GLU A 9 -26.97 84.64 -87.10
N ILE A 10 -26.95 83.30 -87.19
CA ILE A 10 -26.70 82.53 -88.42
C ILE A 10 -27.07 81.05 -88.14
N GLU A 11 -28.09 80.57 -88.85
CA GLU A 11 -28.49 79.16 -88.98
C GLU A 11 -27.60 78.41 -90.00
N ALA A 12 -27.54 77.06 -89.88
CA ALA A 12 -27.92 76.07 -90.91
C ALA A 12 -27.60 74.62 -90.42
N PRO A 13 -28.16 73.53 -91.00
CA PRO A 13 -29.48 73.04 -90.65
C PRO A 13 -29.56 71.52 -90.37
N ASN A 14 -30.73 71.15 -89.86
CA ASN A 14 -31.28 69.83 -89.60
C ASN A 14 -31.49 68.99 -90.89
N LYS A 15 -31.30 67.66 -90.85
CA LYS A 15 -32.04 66.68 -91.68
C LYS A 15 -32.26 65.35 -90.95
N THR A 16 -33.49 65.24 -90.46
CA THR A 16 -34.37 64.07 -90.32
C THR A 16 -33.92 62.72 -90.89
N GLY A 17 -34.09 61.68 -90.05
CA GLY A 17 -34.09 60.27 -90.41
C GLY A 17 -35.00 59.44 -89.49
N PHE A 18 -36.30 59.51 -89.78
CA PHE A 18 -37.26 58.40 -89.75
C PHE A 18 -37.30 57.42 -88.54
N ALA A 19 -38.33 57.63 -87.72
CA ALA A 19 -39.33 56.63 -87.30
C ALA A 19 -38.87 55.23 -86.83
N ALA A 20 -39.13 54.91 -85.56
CA ALA A 20 -39.96 53.76 -85.20
C ALA A 20 -40.29 53.69 -83.70
N SER A 21 -41.60 53.63 -83.43
CA SER A 21 -42.21 52.69 -82.47
C SER A 21 -42.15 53.03 -80.97
N VAL A 22 -42.98 54.02 -80.61
CA VAL A 22 -43.85 53.94 -79.43
C VAL A 22 -44.53 52.56 -79.40
N ARG A 23 -44.12 51.67 -78.47
CA ARG A 23 -44.87 50.49 -77.99
C ARG A 23 -44.06 49.65 -76.98
N LYS A 24 -43.41 50.26 -75.99
CA LYS A 24 -42.67 49.49 -74.97
C LYS A 24 -42.74 50.06 -73.55
N ASN A 25 -43.72 50.87 -73.15
CA ASN A 25 -43.82 51.27 -71.72
C ASN A 25 -44.37 50.16 -70.81
N LEU A 26 -44.73 48.99 -71.37
CA LEU A 26 -44.81 47.71 -70.67
C LEU A 26 -43.41 47.17 -70.29
N TRP A 27 -42.37 47.56 -71.03
CA TRP A 27 -40.98 47.30 -70.65
C TRP A 27 -40.57 48.09 -69.41
N GLY A 28 -41.15 49.24 -69.07
CA GLY A 28 -40.71 50.03 -67.91
C GLY A 28 -40.88 49.31 -66.56
N VAL A 29 -41.92 48.48 -66.43
CA VAL A 29 -42.20 47.71 -65.21
C VAL A 29 -41.44 46.37 -65.21
N ILE A 30 -41.27 45.78 -66.40
CA ILE A 30 -40.42 44.59 -66.59
C ILE A 30 -38.94 44.96 -66.39
N THR A 31 -38.49 46.14 -66.80
CA THR A 31 -37.11 46.59 -66.57
C THR A 31 -36.86 46.88 -65.10
N LEU A 32 -37.82 47.39 -64.33
CA LEU A 32 -37.60 47.62 -62.89
C LEU A 32 -37.47 46.29 -62.10
N THR A 33 -38.28 45.30 -62.44
CA THR A 33 -38.23 43.94 -61.84
C THR A 33 -37.02 43.16 -62.34
N VAL A 34 -36.69 43.24 -63.63
CA VAL A 34 -35.46 42.67 -64.17
C VAL A 34 -34.24 43.36 -63.58
N VAL A 35 -34.23 44.68 -63.35
CA VAL A 35 -33.10 45.38 -62.71
C VAL A 35 -32.91 44.97 -61.25
N THR A 36 -33.99 44.77 -60.47
CA THR A 36 -33.86 44.28 -59.10
C THR A 36 -33.38 42.84 -59.04
N VAL A 37 -33.90 41.96 -59.91
CA VAL A 37 -33.43 40.58 -60.03
C VAL A 37 -32.00 40.52 -60.54
N VAL A 38 -31.63 41.35 -61.53
CA VAL A 38 -30.27 41.46 -62.05
C VAL A 38 -29.32 42.05 -61.01
N CYS A 39 -29.74 42.99 -60.15
CA CYS A 39 -28.91 43.46 -59.04
C CYS A 39 -28.65 42.36 -58.01
N VAL A 40 -29.65 41.56 -57.65
CA VAL A 40 -29.47 40.41 -56.73
C VAL A 40 -28.59 39.33 -57.38
N VAL A 41 -28.80 39.03 -58.66
CA VAL A 41 -28.03 38.05 -59.41
C VAL A 41 -26.60 38.54 -59.66
N ILE A 42 -26.36 39.84 -59.89
CA ILE A 42 -25.00 40.41 -59.97
C ILE A 42 -24.30 40.28 -58.63
N VAL A 43 -24.96 40.56 -57.50
CA VAL A 43 -24.38 40.37 -56.16
C VAL A 43 -24.09 38.90 -55.86
N GLN A 44 -24.88 37.96 -56.39
CA GLN A 44 -24.66 36.52 -56.17
C GLN A 44 -23.68 35.87 -57.17
N VAL A 45 -23.60 36.37 -58.41
CA VAL A 45 -22.76 35.79 -59.48
C VAL A 45 -21.38 36.45 -59.55
N PHE A 46 -21.22 37.71 -59.12
CA PHE A 46 -19.91 38.35 -58.95
C PHE A 46 -19.28 38.15 -57.57
N LYS A 47 -19.91 37.35 -56.70
CA LYS A 47 -19.26 36.83 -55.49
C LYS A 47 -18.25 35.75 -55.88
N LYS A 48 -16.97 36.13 -55.96
CA LYS A 48 -15.86 35.16 -55.97
C LYS A 48 -15.78 34.48 -54.60
N PRO A 49 -15.54 33.16 -54.54
CA PRO A 49 -15.38 32.43 -53.28
C PRO A 49 -14.20 33.04 -52.50
N GLY A 50 -14.49 33.67 -51.35
CA GLY A 50 -13.46 34.26 -50.48
C GLY A 50 -13.69 35.70 -49.96
N GLN A 51 -14.90 36.26 -49.95
CA GLN A 51 -15.17 37.54 -49.26
C GLN A 51 -16.31 37.46 -48.23
N MET A 52 -15.97 37.83 -47.00
CA MET A 52 -16.75 37.78 -45.75
C MET A 52 -17.78 38.92 -45.64
N SER A 53 -18.82 38.73 -44.81
CA SER A 53 -19.82 39.76 -44.49
C SER A 53 -19.35 40.65 -43.32
N VAL A 54 -19.68 41.95 -43.37
CA VAL A 54 -19.26 42.97 -42.39
C VAL A 54 -19.86 42.76 -40.98
N LEU A 55 -20.89 41.91 -40.83
CA LEU A 55 -21.45 41.50 -39.54
C LEU A 55 -20.86 40.19 -38.98
N GLU A 56 -20.07 39.44 -39.75
CA GLU A 56 -19.32 38.27 -39.29
C GLU A 56 -17.84 38.57 -38.99
N SER A 57 -17.38 39.81 -39.24
CA SER A 57 -16.02 40.28 -38.93
C SER A 57 -15.87 40.99 -37.58
N GLN A 58 -16.89 40.95 -36.71
CA GLN A 58 -16.84 41.58 -35.36
C GLN A 58 -16.92 40.58 -34.19
N ALA A 59 -16.76 39.27 -34.45
CA ALA A 59 -16.71 38.25 -33.39
C ALA A 59 -15.58 37.24 -33.60
N MET A 60 -14.37 37.70 -33.93
CA MET A 60 -13.13 36.97 -33.65
C MET A 60 -12.03 37.98 -33.30
N ASP A 61 -12.10 38.44 -32.06
CA ASP A 61 -11.02 39.10 -31.35
C ASP A 61 -9.91 38.07 -31.08
N MET A 62 -8.91 38.05 -31.96
CA MET A 62 -7.65 37.34 -31.79
C MET A 62 -6.55 38.37 -31.52
N THR A 63 -6.75 39.23 -30.51
CA THR A 63 -5.61 39.75 -29.74
C THR A 63 -4.90 38.58 -29.09
N VAL A 64 -3.95 38.01 -29.83
CA VAL A 64 -2.56 37.90 -29.38
C VAL A 64 -2.45 37.67 -27.87
N MET A 65 -2.81 36.47 -27.42
CA MET A 65 -2.03 35.82 -26.36
C MET A 65 -0.66 35.51 -26.98
N VAL A 66 0.20 36.53 -27.07
CA VAL A 66 1.63 36.30 -26.97
C VAL A 66 1.87 36.18 -25.47
N PRO A 67 2.12 34.96 -24.94
CA PRO A 67 2.76 34.88 -23.64
C PRO A 67 4.05 35.71 -23.75
N PRO A 68 4.37 36.56 -22.76
CA PRO A 68 5.65 37.25 -22.78
C PRO A 68 6.73 36.19 -22.98
N LYS A 69 7.68 36.46 -23.89
CA LYS A 69 8.96 35.75 -23.85
C LYS A 69 9.51 35.96 -22.46
N GLY A 70 9.48 34.88 -21.69
CA GLY A 70 9.66 34.95 -20.26
C GLY A 70 9.11 33.68 -19.62
N ALA A 71 10.01 32.86 -19.10
CA ALA A 71 9.80 31.47 -18.72
C ALA A 71 8.53 31.17 -17.88
N LEU A 72 7.91 30.01 -18.11
CA LEU A 72 6.74 29.54 -17.36
C LEU A 72 7.12 29.24 -15.90
N PRO A 73 6.39 29.76 -14.89
CA PRO A 73 6.62 29.41 -13.50
C PRO A 73 6.16 27.98 -13.25
N VAL A 74 7.05 27.12 -12.77
CA VAL A 74 6.77 25.70 -12.50
C VAL A 74 7.32 25.27 -11.15
N GLY A 75 6.67 24.31 -10.51
CA GLY A 75 7.14 23.72 -9.26
C GLY A 75 8.21 22.69 -9.59
N ILE A 76 9.44 22.89 -9.10
CA ILE A 76 10.57 21.99 -9.35
C ILE A 76 10.93 21.24 -8.07
N ALA A 77 11.15 19.93 -8.19
CA ALA A 77 11.68 19.09 -7.13
C ALA A 77 12.97 18.40 -7.60
N ALA A 78 13.97 18.32 -6.72
CA ALA A 78 15.18 17.55 -6.99
C ALA A 78 14.94 16.07 -6.73
N VAL A 79 15.42 15.22 -7.64
CA VAL A 79 15.43 13.77 -7.49
C VAL A 79 16.49 13.42 -6.45
N LYS A 80 16.06 12.77 -5.37
CA LYS A 80 16.92 12.37 -4.26
C LYS A 80 16.67 10.90 -3.92
N ARG A 81 17.69 10.23 -3.39
CA ARG A 81 17.50 8.92 -2.77
C ARG A 81 16.84 9.12 -1.41
N GLU A 82 15.68 8.53 -1.24
CA GLU A 82 14.93 8.56 0.02
C GLU A 82 14.37 7.16 0.28
N GLN A 83 14.18 6.83 1.55
CA GLN A 83 13.48 5.60 1.92
C GLN A 83 11.99 5.75 1.62
N ILE A 84 11.48 4.88 0.76
CA ILE A 84 10.07 4.81 0.40
C ILE A 84 9.50 3.48 0.90
N SER A 85 8.44 3.56 1.69
CA SER A 85 7.70 2.39 2.18
C SER A 85 6.49 2.17 1.29
N GLY A 86 6.55 1.20 0.38
CA GLY A 86 5.38 0.90 -0.44
C GLY A 86 4.19 0.44 0.41
N SER A 87 2.99 0.66 -0.09
CA SER A 87 1.81 0.02 0.51
C SER A 87 0.87 -0.47 -0.56
N VAL A 88 0.39 -1.70 -0.39
CA VAL A 88 -0.61 -2.30 -1.26
C VAL A 88 -1.90 -2.47 -0.48
N THR A 89 -3.02 -2.16 -1.12
CA THR A 89 -4.34 -2.20 -0.47
C THR A 89 -5.20 -3.25 -1.14
N TYR A 90 -5.62 -4.23 -0.34
CA TYR A 90 -6.43 -5.36 -0.77
C TYR A 90 -7.70 -5.48 0.05
N THR A 91 -8.74 -6.08 -0.52
CA THR A 91 -9.93 -6.47 0.23
C THR A 91 -9.72 -7.84 0.85
N GLY A 92 -9.76 -7.91 2.18
CA GLY A 92 -9.70 -9.16 2.93
C GLY A 92 -11.07 -9.59 3.43
N THR A 93 -11.20 -10.88 3.73
CA THR A 93 -12.35 -11.46 4.41
C THR A 93 -11.93 -11.91 5.80
N VAL A 94 -12.73 -11.58 6.81
CA VAL A 94 -12.54 -12.04 8.18
C VAL A 94 -13.03 -13.49 8.29
N GLN A 95 -12.15 -14.40 8.66
CA GLN A 95 -12.46 -15.78 9.00
C GLN A 95 -12.33 -16.00 10.50
N ALA A 96 -13.11 -16.95 11.03
CA ALA A 96 -12.94 -17.39 12.40
C ALA A 96 -11.56 -18.03 12.59
N TYR A 97 -11.01 -17.97 13.81
CA TYR A 97 -9.75 -18.65 14.11
C TYR A 97 -9.91 -20.16 13.96
N THR A 98 -10.99 -20.70 14.52
CA THR A 98 -11.40 -22.09 14.41
C THR A 98 -12.92 -22.15 14.24
N ASP A 99 -13.36 -23.08 13.41
CA ASP A 99 -14.77 -23.42 13.25
C ASP A 99 -14.98 -24.81 13.87
N GLU A 100 -15.96 -24.91 14.77
CA GLU A 100 -16.41 -26.15 15.37
C GLU A 100 -17.76 -26.55 14.76
N ASP A 101 -17.75 -27.63 13.99
CA ASP A 101 -18.98 -28.26 13.51
C ASP A 101 -19.50 -29.21 14.60
N VAL A 102 -20.71 -28.93 15.09
CA VAL A 102 -21.29 -29.65 16.22
C VAL A 102 -22.14 -30.83 15.72
N TYR A 103 -21.70 -32.04 16.04
CA TYR A 103 -22.36 -33.30 15.68
C TYR A 103 -22.89 -34.02 16.92
N PRO A 104 -24.02 -34.74 16.82
CA PRO A 104 -24.45 -35.64 17.87
C PRO A 104 -23.53 -36.87 17.89
N ARG A 105 -23.26 -37.40 19.08
CA ARG A 105 -22.50 -38.65 19.25
C ARG A 105 -23.40 -39.85 19.52
N VAL A 106 -24.67 -39.60 19.81
CA VAL A 106 -25.70 -40.59 20.07
C VAL A 106 -26.95 -40.25 19.26
N THR A 107 -27.74 -41.26 18.94
CA THR A 107 -29.01 -41.07 18.25
C THR A 107 -30.05 -40.54 19.24
N GLY A 108 -30.84 -39.55 18.84
CA GLY A 108 -31.88 -39.02 19.72
C GLY A 108 -32.73 -37.96 19.04
N ARG A 109 -33.92 -37.71 19.59
CA ARG A 109 -34.76 -36.59 19.15
C ARG A 109 -34.25 -35.30 19.78
N VAL A 110 -34.08 -34.24 18.99
CA VAL A 110 -33.75 -32.91 19.51
C VAL A 110 -34.98 -32.37 20.26
N VAL A 111 -34.88 -32.25 21.58
CA VAL A 111 -35.99 -31.75 22.42
C VAL A 111 -35.89 -30.24 22.61
N LYS A 112 -34.68 -29.75 22.87
CA LYS A 112 -34.43 -28.34 23.09
C LYS A 112 -33.19 -27.89 22.35
N MET A 113 -33.28 -26.74 21.70
CA MET A 113 -32.14 -26.03 21.14
C MET A 113 -32.09 -24.66 21.81
N ALA A 114 -31.06 -24.47 22.63
CA ALA A 114 -30.97 -23.32 23.54
C ALA A 114 -30.37 -22.08 22.87
N VAL A 115 -29.88 -22.22 21.64
CA VAL A 115 -29.13 -21.18 20.92
C VAL A 115 -29.70 -20.95 19.52
N TYR A 116 -29.61 -19.71 19.07
CA TYR A 116 -29.94 -19.27 17.72
C TYR A 116 -28.69 -18.77 16.97
N PRO A 117 -28.69 -18.78 15.63
CA PRO A 117 -27.62 -18.16 14.85
C PRO A 117 -27.45 -16.69 15.24
N GLY A 118 -26.21 -16.29 15.53
CA GLY A 118 -25.84 -14.98 16.05
C GLY A 118 -25.62 -14.93 17.57
N ASP A 119 -26.06 -15.94 18.31
CA ASP A 119 -25.86 -15.98 19.77
C ASP A 119 -24.40 -16.28 20.11
N ILE A 120 -23.90 -15.59 21.14
CA ILE A 120 -22.61 -15.88 21.77
C ILE A 120 -22.82 -16.99 22.79
N VAL A 121 -21.96 -18.00 22.71
CA VAL A 121 -21.95 -19.15 23.61
C VAL A 121 -20.66 -19.16 24.41
N LYS A 122 -20.75 -19.50 25.68
CA LYS A 122 -19.59 -19.73 26.54
C LYS A 122 -19.22 -21.21 26.61
N ALA A 123 -17.97 -21.50 26.92
CA ALA A 123 -17.52 -22.86 27.23
C ALA A 123 -18.44 -23.51 28.28
N GLY A 124 -18.94 -24.71 27.99
CA GLY A 124 -19.87 -25.46 28.82
C GLY A 124 -21.34 -25.03 28.72
N GLN A 125 -21.68 -23.98 27.98
CA GLN A 125 -23.08 -23.59 27.77
C GLN A 125 -23.82 -24.64 26.95
N LEU A 126 -25.05 -24.95 27.36
CA LEU A 126 -25.94 -25.87 26.64
C LEU A 126 -26.24 -25.33 25.23
N LEU A 127 -25.99 -26.15 24.20
CA LEU A 127 -26.35 -25.84 22.82
C LEU A 127 -27.61 -26.61 22.40
N VAL A 128 -27.55 -27.92 22.54
CA VAL A 128 -28.60 -28.85 22.11
C VAL A 128 -28.82 -29.91 23.18
N GLN A 129 -30.08 -30.19 23.47
CA GLN A 129 -30.49 -31.29 24.32
C GLN A 129 -31.26 -32.31 23.48
N LEU A 130 -30.69 -33.51 23.40
CA LEU A 130 -31.34 -34.71 22.88
C LEU A 130 -32.13 -35.36 24.02
N ASP A 131 -33.27 -35.96 23.67
CA ASP A 131 -34.20 -36.74 24.52
C ASP A 131 -33.83 -36.82 26.03
N PRO A 132 -34.54 -36.09 26.92
CA PRO A 132 -34.10 -35.87 28.29
C PRO A 132 -33.96 -37.18 29.09
N ALA A 133 -32.89 -37.20 29.88
CA ALA A 133 -32.34 -38.33 30.63
C ALA A 133 -33.24 -39.00 31.68
N GLU A 134 -34.52 -38.60 31.84
CA GLU A 134 -35.45 -39.23 32.79
C GLU A 134 -36.46 -40.18 32.11
N LYS A 135 -36.72 -40.03 30.80
CA LYS A 135 -37.62 -40.93 30.04
C LYS A 135 -36.99 -41.50 28.77
N SER A 136 -35.72 -41.20 28.53
CA SER A 136 -35.02 -41.67 27.34
C SER A 136 -34.54 -43.11 27.51
N GLU A 137 -34.35 -43.78 26.38
CA GLU A 137 -33.77 -45.13 26.28
C GLU A 137 -32.44 -45.25 27.07
N TYR A 138 -31.66 -44.17 27.15
CA TYR A 138 -30.39 -44.11 27.88
C TYR A 138 -30.55 -44.14 29.40
N ALA A 139 -31.66 -43.59 29.92
CA ALA A 139 -31.98 -43.63 31.35
C ALA A 139 -32.23 -45.07 31.81
N ALA A 140 -33.06 -45.79 31.04
CA ALA A 140 -33.38 -47.18 31.30
C ALA A 140 -32.12 -48.06 31.24
N LYS A 141 -31.28 -47.88 30.21
CA LYS A 141 -30.00 -48.60 30.07
C LYS A 141 -29.03 -48.34 31.22
N ARG A 142 -28.97 -47.11 31.72
CA ARG A 142 -28.15 -46.78 32.89
C ARG A 142 -28.67 -47.47 34.16
N GLN A 143 -29.98 -47.46 34.38
CA GLN A 143 -30.58 -48.11 35.54
C GLN A 143 -30.37 -49.64 35.50
N GLU A 144 -30.49 -50.24 34.32
CA GLU A 144 -30.16 -51.65 34.09
C GLU A 144 -28.68 -51.93 34.41
N ALA A 145 -27.76 -51.11 33.88
CA ALA A 145 -26.33 -51.26 34.14
C ALA A 145 -25.95 -51.03 35.61
N GLN A 146 -26.63 -50.10 36.30
CA GLN A 146 -26.43 -49.86 37.72
C GLN A 146 -26.89 -51.06 38.55
N SER A 147 -28.07 -51.60 38.25
CA SER A 147 -28.57 -52.80 38.92
C SER A 147 -27.66 -54.01 38.71
N ALA A 148 -27.06 -54.13 37.51
CA ALA A 148 -26.09 -55.17 37.21
C ALA A 148 -24.76 -55.00 37.97
N GLU A 149 -24.29 -53.75 38.13
CA GLU A 149 -23.09 -53.43 38.92
C GLU A 149 -23.31 -53.73 40.41
N ASP A 150 -24.43 -53.28 40.98
CA ASP A 150 -24.82 -53.58 42.37
C ASP A 150 -24.86 -55.10 42.63
N ALA A 151 -25.47 -55.87 41.72
CA ALA A 151 -25.54 -57.32 41.82
C ALA A 151 -24.15 -57.98 41.74
N ALA A 152 -23.29 -57.53 40.83
CA ALA A 152 -21.95 -58.07 40.67
C ALA A 152 -21.04 -57.74 41.88
N MET A 153 -21.13 -56.51 42.39
CA MET A 153 -20.43 -56.07 43.61
C MET A 153 -20.92 -56.84 44.84
N HIS A 154 -22.22 -57.10 44.94
CA HIS A 154 -22.78 -57.94 46.00
C HIS A 154 -22.23 -59.36 45.96
N ASN A 155 -22.19 -59.99 44.78
CA ASN A 155 -21.63 -61.33 44.59
C ASN A 155 -20.13 -61.38 44.92
N ALA A 156 -19.35 -60.36 44.54
CA ALA A 156 -17.95 -60.25 44.94
C ALA A 156 -17.78 -60.11 46.46
N GLY A 157 -18.70 -59.39 47.12
CA GLY A 157 -18.79 -59.30 48.57
C GLY A 157 -19.06 -60.65 49.24
N ILE A 158 -20.00 -61.44 48.70
CA ILE A 158 -20.30 -62.80 49.19
C ILE A 158 -19.06 -63.70 49.04
N ALA A 159 -18.44 -63.74 47.87
CA ALA A 159 -17.25 -64.56 47.62
C ALA A 159 -16.08 -64.22 48.56
N LYS A 160 -15.93 -62.93 48.91
CA LYS A 160 -14.95 -62.49 49.90
C LYS A 160 -15.24 -63.06 51.30
N SER A 161 -16.49 -63.08 51.72
CA SER A 161 -16.91 -63.69 52.98
C SER A 161 -16.72 -65.22 52.98
N GLU A 162 -17.03 -65.90 51.88
CA GLU A 162 -16.80 -67.35 51.72
C GLU A 162 -15.32 -67.71 51.81
N PHE A 163 -14.45 -66.90 51.20
CA PHE A 163 -13.00 -67.07 51.33
C PHE A 163 -12.51 -66.91 52.77
N ALA A 164 -13.05 -65.94 53.52
CA ALA A 164 -12.74 -65.81 54.93
C ALA A 164 -13.11 -67.08 55.71
N GLN A 165 -14.29 -67.66 55.42
CA GLN A 165 -14.71 -68.94 56.03
C GLN A 165 -13.75 -70.09 55.68
N LYS A 166 -13.38 -70.25 54.40
CA LYS A 166 -12.41 -71.28 53.98
C LYS A 166 -11.02 -71.08 54.58
N LYS A 167 -10.60 -69.84 54.79
CA LYS A 167 -9.34 -69.54 55.47
C LYS A 167 -9.37 -70.04 56.92
N TYR A 168 -10.48 -69.83 57.64
CA TYR A 168 -10.66 -70.36 58.99
C TYR A 168 -10.67 -71.89 59.02
N GLU A 169 -11.29 -72.56 58.04
CA GLU A 169 -11.26 -74.03 57.92
C GLU A 169 -9.82 -74.55 57.76
N LEU A 170 -9.00 -73.91 56.93
CA LEU A 170 -7.59 -74.27 56.77
C LEU A 170 -6.79 -74.07 58.07
N GLU A 171 -7.06 -72.99 58.81
CA GLU A 171 -6.44 -72.75 60.11
C GLU A 171 -6.83 -73.83 61.13
N ALA A 172 -8.11 -74.23 61.17
CA ALA A 172 -8.57 -75.32 62.01
C ALA A 172 -7.91 -76.67 61.65
N ALA A 173 -7.79 -76.98 60.35
CA ALA A 173 -7.11 -78.19 59.88
C ALA A 173 -5.62 -78.20 60.23
N LYS A 174 -4.94 -77.04 60.16
CA LYS A 174 -3.54 -76.90 60.62
C LYS A 174 -3.39 -77.16 62.12
N GLN A 175 -4.34 -76.70 62.94
CA GLN A 175 -4.32 -76.99 64.38
C GLN A 175 -4.57 -78.48 64.65
N ALA A 176 -5.48 -79.11 63.91
CA ALA A 176 -5.74 -80.55 64.02
C ALA A 176 -4.50 -81.38 63.66
N GLU A 177 -3.80 -81.06 62.56
CA GLU A 177 -2.53 -81.71 62.19
C GLU A 177 -1.49 -81.57 63.31
N LYS A 178 -1.32 -80.36 63.86
CA LYS A 178 -0.39 -80.12 64.97
C LYS A 178 -0.77 -80.92 66.22
N GLY A 179 -2.06 -81.08 66.50
CA GLY A 179 -2.56 -81.93 67.59
C GLY A 179 -2.24 -83.42 67.35
N ALA A 180 -2.50 -83.92 66.14
CA ALA A 180 -2.19 -85.30 65.77
C ALA A 180 -0.68 -85.58 65.82
N GLN A 181 0.16 -84.63 65.38
CA GLN A 181 1.63 -84.75 65.45
C GLN A 181 2.13 -84.85 66.90
N LYS A 182 1.53 -84.09 67.83
CA LYS A 182 1.86 -84.20 69.26
C LYS A 182 1.48 -85.58 69.81
N ALA A 183 0.29 -86.08 69.49
CA ALA A 183 -0.14 -87.41 69.90
C ALA A 183 0.76 -88.53 69.34
N LEU A 184 1.23 -88.38 68.09
CA LEU A 184 2.22 -89.28 67.50
C LEU A 184 3.57 -89.20 68.23
N ALA A 185 4.04 -87.99 68.58
CA ALA A 185 5.27 -87.82 69.34
C ALA A 185 5.19 -88.48 70.72
N GLU A 186 4.04 -88.39 71.41
CA GLU A 186 3.78 -89.07 72.68
C GLU A 186 3.77 -90.60 72.52
N ALA A 187 3.07 -91.11 71.51
CA ALA A 187 3.03 -92.56 71.23
C ALA A 187 4.41 -93.11 70.85
N ASN A 188 5.18 -92.37 70.06
CA ASN A 188 6.55 -92.72 69.70
C ASN A 188 7.50 -92.65 70.90
N ALA A 189 7.32 -91.70 71.83
CA ALA A 189 8.10 -91.65 73.06
C ALA A 189 7.83 -92.87 73.94
N ASN A 190 6.57 -93.33 74.03
CA ASN A 190 6.22 -94.57 74.71
C ASN A 190 6.89 -95.79 74.04
N LEU A 191 6.80 -95.91 72.72
CA LEU A 191 7.46 -96.99 71.97
C LEU A 191 9.00 -96.96 72.12
N ALA A 192 9.60 -95.77 72.15
CA ALA A 192 11.03 -95.58 72.33
C ALA A 192 11.54 -96.01 73.72
N TYR A 193 10.67 -96.02 74.73
CA TYR A 193 10.97 -96.59 76.05
C TYR A 193 10.98 -98.13 75.99
N TRP A 194 9.96 -98.74 75.37
CA TRP A 194 9.81 -100.20 75.34
C TRP A 194 10.82 -100.91 74.44
N LYS A 195 11.25 -100.31 73.33
CA LYS A 195 12.23 -100.93 72.40
C LYS A 195 13.54 -101.37 73.08
N PRO A 196 14.32 -100.47 73.73
CA PRO A 196 15.55 -100.86 74.39
C PRO A 196 15.30 -101.79 75.59
N GLU A 197 14.14 -101.67 76.24
CA GLU A 197 13.77 -102.54 77.36
C GLU A 197 13.58 -103.99 76.91
N ILE A 198 12.89 -104.23 75.79
CA ILE A 198 12.77 -105.56 75.20
C ILE A 198 14.12 -106.09 74.71
N GLU A 199 14.99 -105.23 74.17
CA GLU A 199 16.35 -105.63 73.80
C GLU A 199 17.16 -106.09 75.02
N ARG A 200 17.11 -105.32 76.12
CA ARG A 200 17.72 -105.67 77.42
C ARG A 200 17.21 -107.02 77.93
N GLN A 201 15.90 -107.22 77.92
CA GLN A 201 15.24 -108.43 78.42
C GLN A 201 15.52 -109.65 77.54
N SER A 202 15.63 -109.46 76.22
CA SER A 202 16.05 -110.51 75.29
C SER A 202 17.48 -111.00 75.57
N ALA A 203 18.38 -110.10 75.99
CA ALA A 203 19.73 -110.45 76.40
C ALA A 203 19.73 -111.22 77.74
N LEU A 204 18.89 -110.80 78.70
CA LEU A 204 18.75 -111.48 79.99
C LEU A 204 18.11 -112.88 79.89
N LEU A 205 17.20 -113.07 78.94
CA LEU A 205 16.62 -114.38 78.61
C LEU A 205 17.70 -115.34 78.07
N LYS A 206 18.62 -114.84 77.22
CA LYS A 206 19.76 -115.65 76.72
C LYS A 206 20.70 -116.08 77.85
N SER A 207 20.86 -115.26 78.89
CA SER A 207 21.62 -115.62 80.10
C SER A 207 20.81 -116.40 81.15
N GLN A 208 19.57 -116.80 80.84
CA GLN A 208 18.66 -117.56 81.73
C GLN A 208 18.31 -116.87 83.07
N VAL A 209 18.36 -115.53 83.13
CA VAL A 209 18.07 -114.76 84.35
C VAL A 209 16.58 -114.38 84.45
N VAL A 210 15.85 -114.36 83.32
CA VAL A 210 14.43 -113.97 83.22
C VAL A 210 13.59 -115.11 82.66
N SER A 211 12.33 -115.22 83.08
CA SER A 211 11.41 -116.27 82.63
C SER A 211 10.81 -115.98 81.24
N LEU A 212 10.49 -117.02 80.46
CA LEU A 212 9.86 -116.88 79.14
C LEU A 212 8.50 -116.16 79.21
N ASP A 213 7.71 -116.43 80.25
CA ASP A 213 6.39 -115.81 80.46
C ASP A 213 6.51 -114.30 80.71
N GLU A 214 7.50 -113.88 81.49
CA GLU A 214 7.75 -112.47 81.79
C GLU A 214 8.20 -111.70 80.55
N TYR A 215 9.12 -112.27 79.77
CA TYR A 215 9.49 -111.72 78.45
C TYR A 215 8.29 -111.61 77.50
N GLN A 216 7.41 -112.62 77.45
CA GLN A 216 6.22 -112.60 76.60
C GLN A 216 5.21 -111.52 77.00
N LYS A 217 5.04 -111.27 78.30
CA LYS A 217 4.16 -110.19 78.80
C LYS A 217 4.69 -108.81 78.40
N GLU A 218 5.98 -108.56 78.56
CA GLU A 218 6.59 -107.29 78.15
C GLU A 218 6.58 -107.13 76.63
N LEU A 219 6.87 -108.19 75.86
CA LEU A 219 6.75 -108.18 74.40
C LEU A 219 5.33 -107.80 73.95
N ALA A 220 4.31 -108.31 74.64
CA ALA A 220 2.93 -107.91 74.38
C ALA A 220 2.68 -106.42 74.67
N GLN A 221 3.28 -105.86 75.72
CA GLN A 221 3.20 -104.43 76.02
C GLN A 221 3.88 -103.56 74.95
N MET A 222 5.05 -103.96 74.46
CA MET A 222 5.73 -103.29 73.34
C MET A 222 4.86 -103.33 72.07
N LYS A 223 4.24 -104.47 71.74
CA LYS A 223 3.32 -104.57 70.60
C LYS A 223 2.11 -103.66 70.72
N VAL A 224 1.58 -103.46 71.94
CA VAL A 224 0.50 -102.48 72.19
C VAL A 224 1.01 -101.06 71.94
N ALA A 225 2.21 -100.71 72.43
CA ALA A 225 2.81 -99.40 72.17
C ALA A 225 3.10 -99.17 70.67
N GLU A 226 3.50 -100.20 69.94
CA GLU A 226 3.72 -100.16 68.49
C GLU A 226 2.41 -99.93 67.74
N ALA A 227 1.34 -100.68 68.07
CA ALA A 227 0.02 -100.48 67.50
C ALA A 227 -0.55 -99.07 67.81
N GLN A 228 -0.27 -98.53 69.00
CA GLN A 228 -0.64 -97.15 69.36
C GLN A 228 0.11 -96.11 68.53
N ALA A 229 1.40 -96.32 68.27
CA ALA A 229 2.20 -95.44 67.41
C ALA A 229 1.71 -95.49 65.95
N GLU A 230 1.41 -96.69 65.42
CA GLU A 230 0.85 -96.87 64.08
C GLU A 230 -0.53 -96.20 63.95
N GLN A 231 -1.40 -96.35 64.95
CA GLN A 231 -2.69 -95.67 64.98
C GLN A 231 -2.54 -94.14 65.01
N ALA A 232 -1.59 -93.62 65.80
CA ALA A 232 -1.31 -92.19 65.85
C ALA A 232 -0.74 -91.68 64.51
N GLN A 233 0.07 -92.48 63.82
CA GLN A 233 0.60 -92.16 62.50
C GLN A 233 -0.51 -92.08 61.45
N ALA A 234 -1.44 -93.05 61.44
CA ALA A 234 -2.60 -93.02 60.56
C ALA A 234 -3.45 -91.74 60.76
N LYS A 235 -3.64 -91.30 62.01
CA LYS A 235 -4.33 -90.02 62.32
C LYS A 235 -3.60 -88.78 61.81
N VAL A 236 -2.26 -88.79 61.83
CA VAL A 236 -1.46 -87.71 61.24
C VAL A 236 -1.66 -87.64 59.74
N ASP A 237 -1.66 -88.78 59.05
CA ASP A 237 -1.83 -88.82 57.60
C ASP A 237 -3.27 -88.46 57.19
N GLU A 238 -4.27 -88.85 57.97
CA GLU A 238 -5.65 -88.34 57.84
C GLU A 238 -5.70 -86.80 58.01
N SER A 239 -5.05 -86.27 59.04
CA SER A 239 -5.01 -84.81 59.31
C SER A 239 -4.25 -84.03 58.22
N LYS A 240 -3.21 -84.61 57.63
CA LYS A 240 -2.51 -84.04 56.48
C LYS A 240 -3.42 -83.99 55.25
N ASN A 241 -4.16 -85.06 54.98
CA ASN A 241 -5.09 -85.14 53.86
C ASN A 241 -6.23 -84.12 54.00
N THR A 242 -6.79 -83.96 55.20
CA THR A 242 -7.82 -82.94 55.47
C THR A 242 -7.29 -81.52 55.31
N LYS A 243 -6.07 -81.24 55.77
CA LYS A 243 -5.40 -79.95 55.50
C LYS A 243 -5.17 -79.71 54.01
N LEU A 244 -4.70 -80.72 53.27
CA LEU A 244 -4.47 -80.61 51.82
C LEU A 244 -5.79 -80.32 51.09
N ALA A 245 -6.88 -81.00 51.48
CA ALA A 245 -8.22 -80.74 50.95
C ALA A 245 -8.71 -79.32 51.27
N ALA A 246 -8.51 -78.85 52.50
CA ALA A 246 -8.84 -77.47 52.90
C ALA A 246 -8.01 -76.44 52.12
N GLN A 247 -6.74 -76.74 51.85
CA GLN A 247 -5.86 -75.87 51.07
C GLN A 247 -6.29 -75.80 49.59
N ALA A 248 -6.64 -76.94 48.97
CA ALA A 248 -7.17 -76.98 47.61
C ALA A 248 -8.53 -76.26 47.50
N ALA A 249 -9.39 -76.39 48.51
CA ALA A 249 -10.65 -75.66 48.58
C ALA A 249 -10.41 -74.14 48.66
N LEU A 250 -9.43 -73.69 49.46
CA LEU A 250 -9.06 -72.28 49.54
C LEU A 250 -8.52 -71.76 48.20
N ASP A 251 -7.66 -72.53 47.52
CA ASP A 251 -7.09 -72.16 46.21
C ASP A 251 -8.20 -71.99 45.14
N THR A 252 -9.16 -72.92 45.12
CA THR A 252 -10.36 -72.81 44.28
C THR A 252 -11.15 -71.52 44.59
N MET A 253 -11.24 -71.12 45.86
CA MET A 253 -11.88 -69.87 46.25
C MET A 253 -11.12 -68.63 45.80
N ILE A 254 -9.78 -68.66 45.75
CA ILE A 254 -8.99 -67.55 45.21
C ILE A 254 -9.37 -67.30 43.75
N HIS A 255 -9.47 -68.35 42.95
CA HIS A 255 -9.93 -68.25 41.56
C HIS A 255 -11.38 -67.79 41.47
N HIS A 256 -12.27 -68.29 42.33
CA HIS A 256 -13.66 -67.87 42.37
C HIS A 256 -13.80 -66.37 42.67
N ILE A 257 -13.09 -65.87 43.68
CA ILE A 257 -13.04 -64.44 44.00
C ILE A 257 -12.54 -63.64 42.82
N GLY A 258 -11.42 -64.05 42.20
CA GLY A 258 -10.86 -63.37 41.04
C GLY A 258 -11.90 -63.22 39.92
N HIS A 259 -12.62 -64.30 39.61
CA HIS A 259 -13.72 -64.26 38.65
C HIS A 259 -14.84 -63.28 39.05
N GLN A 260 -15.27 -63.27 40.32
CA GLN A 260 -16.31 -62.33 40.77
C GLN A 260 -15.86 -60.87 40.72
N TYR A 261 -14.60 -60.56 41.08
CA TYR A 261 -14.08 -59.19 40.95
C TYR A 261 -13.97 -58.76 39.48
N SER A 262 -13.51 -59.64 38.60
CA SER A 262 -13.49 -59.34 37.15
C SER A 262 -14.90 -59.12 36.60
N ALA A 263 -15.91 -59.87 37.05
CA ALA A 263 -17.30 -59.65 36.68
C ALA A 263 -17.82 -58.29 37.20
N ALA A 264 -17.49 -57.90 38.44
CA ALA A 264 -17.84 -56.60 38.99
C ALA A 264 -17.16 -55.44 38.25
N GLU A 265 -15.90 -55.60 37.85
CA GLU A 265 -15.19 -54.63 37.03
C GLU A 265 -15.83 -54.47 35.64
N GLN A 266 -16.23 -55.58 35.00
CA GLN A 266 -16.96 -55.54 33.73
C GLN A 266 -18.31 -54.82 33.86
N ALA A 267 -19.06 -55.07 34.94
CA ALA A 267 -20.33 -54.39 35.19
C ALA A 267 -20.12 -52.88 35.46
N THR A 268 -19.08 -52.52 36.20
CA THR A 268 -18.68 -51.12 36.44
C THR A 268 -18.32 -50.41 35.13
N ALA A 269 -17.56 -51.09 34.25
CA ALA A 269 -17.21 -50.56 32.94
C ALA A 269 -18.45 -50.39 32.05
N ALA A 270 -19.41 -51.32 32.11
CA ALA A 270 -20.68 -51.20 31.41
C ALA A 270 -21.50 -49.99 31.90
N LEU A 271 -21.62 -49.80 33.21
CA LEU A 271 -22.26 -48.61 33.80
C LEU A 271 -21.57 -47.32 33.33
N LYS A 272 -20.23 -47.27 33.38
CA LYS A 272 -19.46 -46.13 32.91
C LYS A 272 -19.73 -45.79 31.43
N ASN A 273 -19.85 -46.81 30.57
CA ASN A 273 -20.20 -46.61 29.17
C ASN A 273 -21.61 -46.00 29.01
N THR A 274 -22.60 -46.48 29.76
CA THR A 274 -23.96 -45.92 29.71
C THR A 274 -24.01 -44.46 30.18
N LEU A 275 -23.24 -44.10 31.21
CA LEU A 275 -23.10 -42.72 31.70
C LEU A 275 -22.46 -41.81 30.64
N ILE A 276 -21.51 -42.32 29.86
CA ILE A 276 -20.90 -41.56 28.75
C ILE A 276 -21.92 -41.32 27.63
N TYR A 277 -22.74 -42.32 27.29
CA TYR A 277 -23.78 -42.14 26.27
C TYR A 277 -24.86 -41.15 26.69
N GLU A 278 -25.27 -41.20 27.96
CA GLU A 278 -26.15 -40.19 28.53
C GLU A 278 -25.49 -38.80 28.54
N LYS A 279 -24.19 -38.74 28.90
CA LYS A 279 -23.22 -37.68 28.56
C LYS A 279 -23.57 -36.92 27.28
N TYR A 280 -23.59 -37.71 26.20
CA TYR A 280 -23.71 -37.23 24.83
C TYR A 280 -25.12 -36.79 24.43
N THR A 281 -26.14 -37.03 25.27
CA THR A 281 -27.48 -36.46 25.06
C THR A 281 -27.49 -34.94 25.24
N THR A 282 -26.57 -34.42 26.06
CA THR A 282 -26.43 -32.99 26.33
C THR A 282 -25.20 -32.47 25.62
N ILE A 283 -25.42 -31.71 24.55
CA ILE A 283 -24.36 -31.15 23.73
C ILE A 283 -24.13 -29.71 24.19
N SER A 284 -22.96 -29.47 24.77
CA SER A 284 -22.49 -28.16 25.23
C SER A 284 -21.36 -27.64 24.36
N ALA A 285 -21.15 -26.32 24.34
CA ALA A 285 -20.01 -25.70 23.67
C ALA A 285 -18.69 -26.10 24.34
N GLN A 286 -17.65 -26.41 23.56
CA GLN A 286 -16.32 -26.75 24.10
C GLN A 286 -15.55 -25.49 24.51
N GLU A 287 -15.65 -24.42 23.71
CA GLU A 287 -15.04 -23.13 24.00
C GLU A 287 -16.01 -21.97 23.75
N ASP A 288 -15.59 -20.75 24.10
CA ASP A 288 -16.34 -19.53 23.81
C ASP A 288 -16.41 -19.28 22.30
N GLY A 289 -17.60 -18.98 21.77
CA GLY A 289 -17.80 -18.80 20.34
C GLY A 289 -19.12 -18.14 19.98
N VAL A 290 -19.39 -18.02 18.68
CA VAL A 290 -20.64 -17.50 18.12
C VAL A 290 -21.25 -18.54 17.21
N VAL A 291 -22.55 -18.79 17.35
CA VAL A 291 -23.27 -19.71 16.46
C VAL A 291 -23.42 -19.06 15.09
N THR A 292 -22.76 -19.59 14.06
CA THR A 292 -22.80 -19.02 12.70
C THR A 292 -23.95 -19.57 11.88
N LYS A 293 -24.20 -20.88 11.99
CA LYS A 293 -25.23 -21.58 11.23
C LYS A 293 -25.92 -22.62 12.09
N ARG A 294 -27.22 -22.79 11.85
CA ARG A 294 -28.05 -23.86 12.41
C ARG A 294 -28.69 -24.62 11.26
N LEU A 295 -28.53 -25.94 11.23
CA LEU A 295 -29.01 -26.81 10.16
C LEU A 295 -30.21 -27.66 10.56
N ILE A 296 -30.39 -27.90 11.86
CA ILE A 296 -31.47 -28.75 12.39
C ILE A 296 -32.42 -27.92 13.25
N SER A 297 -33.71 -28.29 13.19
CA SER A 297 -34.76 -27.73 14.04
C SER A 297 -35.15 -28.70 15.18
N PRO A 298 -35.66 -28.20 16.32
CA PRO A 298 -36.23 -29.05 17.36
C PRO A 298 -37.31 -30.00 16.82
N GLY A 299 -37.40 -31.20 17.39
CA GLY A 299 -38.36 -32.25 17.00
C GLY A 299 -37.79 -33.30 16.04
N VAL A 300 -36.69 -33.02 15.34
CA VAL A 300 -36.04 -33.94 14.41
C VAL A 300 -35.24 -35.00 15.16
N VAL A 301 -35.28 -36.25 14.68
CA VAL A 301 -34.40 -37.33 15.16
C VAL A 301 -33.06 -37.22 14.45
N VAL A 302 -31.98 -37.13 15.22
CA VAL A 302 -30.62 -36.99 14.71
C VAL A 302 -29.79 -38.23 15.05
N SER A 303 -28.78 -38.50 14.24
CA SER A 303 -27.87 -39.65 14.33
C SER A 303 -26.42 -39.19 14.18
N PRO A 304 -25.42 -39.94 14.66
CA PRO A 304 -24.02 -39.59 14.52
C PRO A 304 -23.63 -39.27 13.07
N GLY A 305 -22.88 -38.19 12.89
CA GLY A 305 -22.48 -37.67 11.57
C GLY A 305 -23.40 -36.60 10.97
N MET A 306 -24.61 -36.39 11.51
CA MET A 306 -25.45 -35.26 11.09
C MET A 306 -25.02 -33.95 11.77
N MET A 307 -24.62 -32.94 11.00
CA MET A 307 -24.25 -31.63 11.56
C MET A 307 -25.48 -30.89 12.09
N LEU A 308 -25.46 -30.49 13.36
CA LEU A 308 -26.58 -29.78 14.00
C LEU A 308 -26.48 -28.27 13.79
N LEU A 309 -25.31 -27.73 14.10
CA LEU A 309 -24.98 -26.31 14.05
C LEU A 309 -23.47 -26.13 13.93
N LYS A 310 -23.08 -24.91 13.55
CA LYS A 310 -21.68 -24.51 13.41
C LYS A 310 -21.38 -23.37 14.38
N VAL A 311 -20.37 -23.54 15.22
CA VAL A 311 -19.87 -22.53 16.16
C VAL A 311 -18.54 -22.01 15.64
N ALA A 312 -18.38 -20.70 15.56
CA ALA A 312 -17.12 -20.06 15.21
C ALA A 312 -16.47 -19.47 16.45
N HIS A 313 -15.19 -19.76 16.66
CA HIS A 313 -14.41 -19.13 17.72
C HIS A 313 -13.88 -17.79 17.22
N VAL A 314 -14.45 -16.71 17.77
CA VAL A 314 -14.24 -15.34 17.27
C VAL A 314 -13.38 -14.48 18.18
N LYS A 315 -12.77 -15.04 19.23
CA LYS A 315 -11.86 -14.31 20.13
C LYS A 315 -10.65 -13.75 19.37
N GLN A 316 -10.09 -14.57 18.51
CA GLN A 316 -9.14 -14.17 17.49
C GLN A 316 -9.79 -14.41 16.13
N VAL A 317 -9.44 -13.60 15.15
CA VAL A 317 -9.92 -13.76 13.78
C VAL A 317 -8.74 -13.72 12.82
N ARG A 318 -8.86 -14.47 11.74
CA ARG A 318 -7.90 -14.49 10.63
C ARG A 318 -8.43 -13.59 9.54
N VAL A 319 -7.71 -12.53 9.21
CA VAL A 319 -8.04 -11.73 8.03
C VAL A 319 -7.21 -12.26 6.89
N GLN A 320 -7.88 -12.79 5.88
CA GLN A 320 -7.26 -13.33 4.69
C GLN A 320 -7.58 -12.42 3.51
N ALA A 321 -6.54 -11.98 2.79
CA ALA A 321 -6.72 -11.27 1.53
C ALA A 321 -6.03 -12.01 0.40
N GLU A 322 -6.66 -11.97 -0.77
CA GLU A 322 -6.11 -12.50 -2.01
C GLU A 322 -5.23 -11.43 -2.66
N VAL A 323 -3.92 -11.59 -2.55
CA VAL A 323 -2.91 -10.64 -3.03
C VAL A 323 -2.32 -11.12 -4.35
N ALA A 324 -2.11 -10.24 -5.33
CA ALA A 324 -1.49 -10.63 -6.60
C ALA A 324 -0.07 -11.18 -6.38
N SER A 325 0.34 -12.19 -7.14
CA SER A 325 1.68 -12.82 -6.96
C SER A 325 2.84 -11.80 -7.03
N GLU A 326 2.74 -10.79 -7.89
CA GLU A 326 3.74 -9.71 -8.05
C GLU A 326 3.87 -8.81 -6.80
N ASP A 327 2.80 -8.66 -6.03
CA ASP A 327 2.79 -7.92 -4.76
C ASP A 327 3.21 -8.83 -3.60
N ALA A 328 2.84 -10.13 -3.65
CA ALA A 328 3.19 -11.11 -2.64
C ALA A 328 4.71 -11.34 -2.52
N GLU A 329 5.46 -11.25 -3.62
CA GLU A 329 6.93 -11.31 -3.62
C GLU A 329 7.59 -10.21 -2.76
N ARG A 330 6.90 -9.09 -2.53
CA ARG A 330 7.38 -7.93 -1.76
C ARG A 330 6.89 -7.93 -0.31
N ILE A 331 6.06 -8.90 0.08
CA ILE A 331 5.50 -9.02 1.42
C ILE A 331 6.25 -10.10 2.18
N GLU A 332 6.73 -9.77 3.37
CA GLU A 332 7.43 -10.70 4.24
C GLU A 332 6.56 -11.06 5.46
N LEU A 333 6.87 -12.20 6.09
CA LEU A 333 6.26 -12.55 7.37
C LEU A 333 6.61 -11.48 8.41
N GLY A 334 5.60 -10.98 9.12
CA GLY A 334 5.75 -9.91 10.11
C GLY A 334 5.59 -8.49 9.57
N SER A 335 5.42 -8.31 8.24
CA SER A 335 5.05 -7.02 7.63
C SER A 335 3.85 -6.41 8.35
N LYS A 336 3.92 -5.10 8.59
CA LYS A 336 2.85 -4.36 9.27
C LYS A 336 1.64 -4.22 8.34
N VAL A 337 0.46 -4.49 8.88
CA VAL A 337 -0.81 -4.43 8.16
C VAL A 337 -1.77 -3.53 8.92
N LEU A 338 -2.39 -2.59 8.21
CA LEU A 338 -3.44 -1.73 8.73
C LEU A 338 -4.79 -2.23 8.21
N ILE A 339 -5.67 -2.62 9.13
CA ILE A 339 -6.94 -3.26 8.81
C ILE A 339 -8.08 -2.35 9.21
N LYS A 340 -8.97 -2.03 8.25
CA LYS A 340 -10.11 -1.15 8.43
C LYS A 340 -11.43 -1.90 8.31
N GLY A 341 -12.27 -1.82 9.35
CA GLY A 341 -13.63 -2.35 9.34
C GLY A 341 -14.62 -1.32 8.82
N SER A 342 -15.06 -1.46 7.56
CA SER A 342 -15.93 -0.53 6.84
C SER A 342 -15.30 0.85 6.53
N GLN A 343 -15.61 1.40 5.36
CA GLN A 343 -15.01 2.61 4.76
C GLN A 343 -15.23 3.92 5.57
N THR A 344 -15.94 3.88 6.70
CA THR A 344 -16.48 5.08 7.39
C THR A 344 -15.99 5.31 8.83
N LYS A 345 -15.22 4.40 9.46
CA LYS A 345 -14.65 4.63 10.80
C LYS A 345 -13.14 4.41 10.83
N SER A 346 -12.43 5.45 11.27
CA SER A 346 -10.97 5.59 11.37
C SER A 346 -10.33 4.79 12.51
N ASP A 347 -10.81 3.57 12.78
CA ASP A 347 -10.17 2.65 13.71
C ASP A 347 -9.24 1.73 12.90
N ASP A 348 -8.10 2.26 12.45
CA ASP A 348 -7.08 1.47 11.78
C ASP A 348 -6.46 0.53 12.82
N ILE A 349 -6.63 -0.79 12.62
CA ILE A 349 -6.06 -1.79 13.52
C ILE A 349 -4.74 -2.24 12.95
N GLU A 350 -3.70 -2.07 13.77
CA GLU A 350 -2.39 -2.60 13.46
C GLU A 350 -2.34 -4.10 13.75
N ALA A 351 -1.99 -4.85 12.72
CA ALA A 351 -1.71 -6.27 12.78
C ALA A 351 -0.40 -6.57 12.03
N ARG A 352 0.01 -7.83 12.04
CA ARG A 352 1.16 -8.30 11.28
C ARG A 352 0.75 -9.48 10.41
N VAL A 353 1.40 -9.60 9.26
CA VAL A 353 1.28 -10.81 8.43
C VAL A 353 1.81 -11.99 9.23
N THR A 354 0.95 -12.96 9.50
CA THR A 354 1.30 -14.18 10.26
C THR A 354 1.57 -15.37 9.35
N ALA A 355 0.94 -15.41 8.17
CA ALA A 355 1.19 -16.46 7.19
C ALA A 355 1.00 -15.93 5.76
N ILE A 356 1.79 -16.45 4.84
CA ILE A 356 1.64 -16.29 3.39
C ILE A 356 1.53 -17.71 2.84
N PHE A 357 0.40 -18.04 2.24
CA PHE A 357 0.15 -19.39 1.74
C PHE A 357 1.00 -19.63 0.48
N PRO A 358 1.86 -20.65 0.42
CA PRO A 358 2.78 -20.82 -0.71
C PRO A 358 2.10 -21.30 -2.01
N ALA A 359 0.81 -21.66 -1.93
CA ALA A 359 0.03 -22.10 -3.07
C ALA A 359 -0.75 -20.91 -3.66
N ALA A 360 -0.38 -20.49 -4.87
CA ALA A 360 -1.16 -19.52 -5.63
C ALA A 360 -2.38 -20.21 -6.27
N ASP A 361 -3.55 -19.57 -6.23
CA ASP A 361 -4.72 -20.04 -6.96
C ASP A 361 -4.51 -19.79 -8.47
N PRO A 362 -4.49 -20.85 -9.32
CA PRO A 362 -4.24 -20.70 -10.75
C PRO A 362 -5.34 -19.91 -11.48
N ALA A 363 -6.57 -19.86 -10.94
CA ALA A 363 -7.69 -19.15 -11.57
C ALA A 363 -7.58 -17.63 -11.37
N SER A 364 -7.25 -17.17 -10.16
CA SER A 364 -7.12 -15.75 -9.83
C SER A 364 -5.69 -15.22 -9.93
N ARG A 365 -4.67 -16.10 -9.99
CA ARG A 365 -3.24 -15.76 -9.88
C ARG A 365 -2.93 -14.95 -8.62
N THR A 366 -3.63 -15.26 -7.54
CA THR A 366 -3.44 -14.64 -6.22
C THR A 366 -2.86 -15.62 -5.23
N VAL A 367 -2.20 -15.05 -4.23
CA VAL A 367 -1.65 -15.71 -3.05
C VAL A 367 -2.44 -15.23 -1.84
N THR A 368 -2.92 -16.15 -1.01
CA THR A 368 -3.61 -15.79 0.22
C THR A 368 -2.60 -15.30 1.26
N VAL A 369 -2.76 -14.06 1.71
CA VAL A 369 -1.99 -13.47 2.80
C VAL A 369 -2.88 -13.36 4.04
N GLU A 370 -2.41 -13.87 5.17
CA GLU A 370 -3.18 -13.93 6.41
C GLU A 370 -2.54 -13.08 7.52
N ALA A 371 -3.39 -12.32 8.22
CA ALA A 371 -3.05 -11.60 9.44
C ALA A 371 -4.00 -12.00 10.59
N LEU A 372 -3.42 -12.41 11.71
CA LEU A 372 -4.17 -12.69 12.94
C LEU A 372 -4.46 -11.41 13.72
N ILE A 373 -5.72 -11.23 14.12
CA ILE A 373 -6.17 -10.09 14.92
C ILE A 373 -6.86 -10.57 16.19
N ASN A 374 -6.55 -9.92 17.32
CA ASN A 374 -7.35 -10.05 18.52
C ASN A 374 -8.67 -9.28 18.35
N ASN A 375 -9.79 -9.99 18.35
CA ASN A 375 -11.09 -9.46 17.97
C ASN A 375 -11.87 -8.85 19.15
N ILE A 376 -11.28 -8.80 20.34
CA ILE A 376 -11.93 -8.24 21.53
C ILE A 376 -11.92 -6.71 21.43
N ARG A 377 -13.09 -6.07 21.55
CA ARG A 377 -13.16 -4.61 21.70
C ARG A 377 -12.68 -4.21 23.10
N THR A 378 -11.51 -3.57 23.19
CA THR A 378 -11.13 -2.80 24.37
C THR A 378 -11.98 -1.53 24.45
N LEU A 379 -13.12 -1.61 25.14
CA LEU A 379 -13.97 -0.46 25.42
C LEU A 379 -13.29 0.43 26.48
N ASN A 380 -12.29 1.22 26.08
CA ASN A 380 -11.69 2.26 26.93
C ASN A 380 -12.49 3.57 26.95
N ARG A 381 -13.80 3.52 26.68
CA ARG A 381 -14.68 4.69 26.78
C ARG A 381 -15.66 4.51 27.94
N VAL A 382 -15.31 5.17 29.04
CA VAL A 382 -16.21 5.47 30.16
C VAL A 382 -17.45 6.16 29.59
N GLY A 383 -18.63 5.53 29.74
CA GLY A 383 -19.91 6.25 29.64
C GLY A 383 -20.93 5.80 28.58
N GLU A 384 -20.74 4.70 27.84
CA GLU A 384 -21.81 4.20 26.96
C GLU A 384 -22.50 2.95 27.51
N ARG A 385 -23.79 3.14 27.82
CA ARG A 385 -24.78 2.13 28.20
C ARG A 385 -24.58 0.81 27.45
N GLN A 386 -24.68 -0.28 28.21
CA GLN A 386 -24.81 -1.67 27.75
C GLN A 386 -25.35 -1.79 26.33
N VAL A 387 -24.44 -1.80 25.35
CA VAL A 387 -24.76 -2.31 24.03
C VAL A 387 -24.86 -3.81 24.20
N GLY A 388 -26.00 -4.38 23.87
CA GLY A 388 -26.26 -5.82 23.97
C GLY A 388 -25.12 -6.65 23.37
N SER A 389 -25.06 -7.91 23.77
CA SER A 389 -24.00 -8.91 23.56
C SER A 389 -23.24 -8.89 22.21
N ILE A 390 -23.84 -8.35 21.14
CA ILE A 390 -23.23 -8.07 19.84
C ILE A 390 -22.03 -7.09 19.91
N GLY A 391 -21.89 -6.32 20.99
CA GLY A 391 -20.85 -5.29 21.15
C GLY A 391 -19.46 -5.74 21.65
N MET A 392 -19.23 -7.04 21.93
CA MET A 392 -17.95 -7.50 22.49
C MET A 392 -16.86 -7.74 21.42
N TYR A 393 -17.27 -8.22 20.25
CA TYR A 393 -16.35 -8.53 19.14
C TYR A 393 -16.35 -7.42 18.10
N ARG A 394 -15.17 -7.10 17.54
CA ARG A 394 -15.03 -5.99 16.60
C ARG A 394 -15.44 -6.35 15.19
N PHE A 395 -15.06 -7.54 14.76
CA PHE A 395 -15.32 -8.12 13.45
C PHE A 395 -16.16 -9.38 13.58
N LEU A 396 -17.04 -9.57 12.60
CA LEU A 396 -17.81 -10.80 12.46
C LEU A 396 -17.15 -11.70 11.41
N PRO A 397 -17.18 -13.04 11.59
CA PRO A 397 -16.79 -13.96 10.54
C PRO A 397 -17.62 -13.72 9.27
N GLY A 398 -16.95 -13.71 8.12
CA GLY A 398 -17.52 -13.39 6.80
C GLY A 398 -17.55 -11.89 6.48
N GLN A 399 -17.16 -11.01 7.39
CA GLN A 399 -17.11 -9.57 7.13
C GLN A 399 -15.96 -9.21 6.17
N TYR A 400 -16.23 -8.33 5.21
CA TYR A 400 -15.20 -7.74 4.37
C TYR A 400 -14.48 -6.59 5.08
N VAL A 401 -13.15 -6.57 4.98
CA VAL A 401 -12.28 -5.55 5.56
C VAL A 401 -11.28 -5.07 4.51
N VAL A 402 -10.83 -3.83 4.65
CA VAL A 402 -9.76 -3.30 3.80
C VAL A 402 -8.44 -3.54 4.51
N MET A 403 -7.52 -4.22 3.85
CA MET A 403 -6.21 -4.61 4.36
C MET A 403 -5.13 -3.83 3.61
N LYS A 404 -4.53 -2.84 4.27
CA LYS A 404 -3.39 -2.08 3.74
C LYS A 404 -2.11 -2.68 4.28
N ILE A 405 -1.38 -3.39 3.44
CA ILE A 405 -0.13 -4.08 3.78
C ILE A 405 1.02 -3.13 3.44
N LEU A 406 1.88 -2.87 4.42
CA LEU A 406 3.12 -2.12 4.19
C LEU A 406 4.17 -3.10 3.65
N THR A 407 4.47 -2.99 2.36
CA THR A 407 5.65 -3.62 1.76
C THR A 407 6.86 -2.86 2.29
N GLY A 408 7.95 -3.55 2.63
CA GLY A 408 9.08 -2.99 3.38
C GLY A 408 9.66 -1.66 2.86
N GLU A 409 10.54 -1.05 3.65
CA GLU A 409 11.25 0.18 3.26
C GLU A 409 12.33 -0.14 2.22
N HIS A 410 12.25 0.49 1.06
CA HIS A 410 13.25 0.41 0.01
C HIS A 410 13.89 1.79 -0.19
N GLU A 411 15.21 1.84 -0.36
CA GLU A 411 15.92 3.08 -0.68
C GLU A 411 16.02 3.23 -2.19
N GLY A 412 15.28 4.20 -2.73
CA GLY A 412 15.15 4.41 -4.17
C GLY A 412 15.27 5.88 -4.56
N LEU A 413 15.54 6.15 -5.83
CA LEU A 413 15.44 7.51 -6.38
C LEU A 413 13.97 7.90 -6.41
N THR A 414 13.59 8.92 -5.64
CA THR A 414 12.18 9.30 -5.52
C THR A 414 11.90 10.68 -6.10
N VAL A 415 10.71 10.80 -6.70
CA VAL A 415 10.12 12.05 -7.16
C VAL A 415 8.72 12.21 -6.59
N PRO A 416 8.19 13.44 -6.45
CA PRO A 416 6.79 13.63 -6.07
C PRO A 416 5.86 12.91 -7.05
N SER A 417 4.85 12.21 -6.54
CA SER A 417 3.92 11.44 -7.39
C SER A 417 3.16 12.33 -8.39
N SER A 418 3.01 13.62 -8.10
CA SER A 418 2.40 14.61 -9.00
C SER A 418 3.26 15.00 -10.21
N ALA A 419 4.56 14.66 -10.20
CA ALA A 419 5.48 14.92 -11.31
C ALA A 419 5.35 13.91 -12.46
N ILE A 420 4.74 12.76 -12.21
CA ILE A 420 4.59 11.69 -13.19
C ILE A 420 3.38 11.99 -14.08
N ILE A 421 3.60 11.92 -15.38
CA ILE A 421 2.60 12.16 -16.41
C ILE A 421 2.44 10.87 -17.21
N TRP A 422 1.18 10.48 -17.42
CA TRP A 422 0.81 9.33 -18.23
C TRP A 422 0.38 9.81 -19.62
N ARG A 423 1.18 9.51 -20.65
CA ARG A 423 0.85 9.78 -22.06
C ARG A 423 1.18 8.56 -22.90
N GLU A 424 0.28 8.20 -23.82
CA GLU A 424 0.45 7.08 -24.76
C GLU A 424 0.85 5.75 -24.08
N GLY A 425 0.37 5.51 -22.85
CA GLY A 425 0.68 4.30 -22.07
C GLY A 425 2.10 4.25 -21.47
N LYS A 426 2.87 5.35 -21.53
CA LYS A 426 4.21 5.45 -20.94
C LYS A 426 4.22 6.47 -19.79
N SER A 427 4.98 6.16 -18.74
CA SER A 427 5.29 7.08 -17.65
C SER A 427 6.38 8.06 -18.10
N GLN A 428 6.09 9.36 -18.01
CA GLN A 428 6.99 10.44 -18.43
C GLN A 428 7.08 11.52 -17.35
N VAL A 429 8.19 12.23 -17.32
CA VAL A 429 8.44 13.38 -16.43
C VAL A 429 9.06 14.52 -17.20
N TRP A 430 8.74 15.75 -16.79
CA TRP A 430 9.43 16.93 -17.28
C TRP A 430 10.72 17.13 -16.51
N LYS A 431 11.85 16.90 -17.17
CA LYS A 431 13.20 17.18 -16.67
C LYS A 431 13.61 18.60 -17.07
N THR A 432 14.21 19.34 -16.14
CA THR A 432 14.77 20.68 -16.41
C THR A 432 16.30 20.64 -16.30
N GLY A 433 16.98 21.54 -17.01
CA GLY A 433 18.44 21.66 -17.00
C GLY A 433 19.02 21.85 -15.60
N THR A 434 20.20 21.26 -15.35
CA THR A 434 20.80 21.03 -14.03
C THR A 434 21.31 22.28 -13.30
N ALA A 435 21.14 22.25 -11.98
CA ALA A 435 21.84 23.08 -11.01
C ALA A 435 23.36 22.82 -11.03
N ALA A 436 24.11 23.54 -11.88
CA ALA A 436 25.51 23.88 -11.62
C ALA A 436 26.03 24.93 -12.61
N ASN A 437 25.85 26.20 -12.26
CA ASN A 437 26.97 27.15 -12.33
C ASN A 437 27.86 26.95 -11.08
N PHE A 438 28.21 25.70 -10.76
CA PHE A 438 29.13 25.34 -9.68
C PHE A 438 30.40 24.77 -10.30
N ALA A 439 31.36 25.68 -10.49
CA ALA A 439 32.79 25.48 -10.56
C ALA A 439 33.31 24.09 -10.99
N ASN A 440 33.57 23.94 -12.29
CA ASN A 440 34.80 23.27 -12.71
C ASN A 440 35.64 24.30 -13.47
N LYS A 441 36.42 25.11 -12.73
CA LYS A 441 37.54 25.83 -13.33
C LYS A 441 38.56 24.77 -13.73
N ALA A 442 38.95 24.74 -15.01
CA ALA A 442 40.02 23.89 -15.49
C ALA A 442 41.30 24.18 -14.69
N LYS A 443 41.72 23.22 -13.88
CA LYS A 443 42.98 23.30 -13.12
C LYS A 443 44.12 22.81 -14.00
N TYR A 444 45.16 23.63 -14.12
CA TYR A 444 46.39 23.33 -14.86
C TYR A 444 47.48 22.93 -13.88
N GLN A 445 48.15 21.81 -14.12
CA GLN A 445 49.16 21.24 -13.23
C GLN A 445 50.50 21.11 -13.97
N CYS A 446 51.61 21.33 -13.26
CA CYS A 446 52.93 21.20 -13.85
C CYS A 446 53.33 19.72 -13.96
N PRO A 447 53.71 19.20 -15.14
CA PRO A 447 54.07 17.79 -15.30
C PRO A 447 55.31 17.37 -14.50
N MET A 448 56.18 18.31 -14.11
CA MET A 448 57.38 18.05 -13.31
C MET A 448 57.19 18.32 -11.81
N HIS A 449 56.20 19.14 -11.44
CA HIS A 449 55.94 19.53 -10.04
C HIS A 449 54.45 19.38 -9.75
N PRO A 450 53.98 18.18 -9.37
CA PRO A 450 52.55 17.88 -9.18
C PRO A 450 51.87 18.78 -8.14
N GLU A 451 52.62 19.40 -7.23
CA GLU A 451 52.09 20.28 -6.19
C GLU A 451 51.69 21.68 -6.70
N VAL A 452 52.12 22.06 -7.91
CA VAL A 452 51.84 23.38 -8.48
C VAL A 452 50.61 23.30 -9.39
N ILE A 453 49.47 23.74 -8.86
CA ILE A 453 48.16 23.73 -9.54
C ILE A 453 47.64 25.18 -9.65
N SER A 454 47.23 25.59 -10.85
CA SER A 454 46.73 26.94 -11.15
C SER A 454 45.36 26.89 -11.81
N ASP A 455 44.49 27.83 -11.47
CA ASP A 455 43.15 28.00 -12.07
C ASP A 455 43.19 28.74 -13.43
N LYS A 456 44.39 29.12 -13.91
CA LYS A 456 44.61 29.83 -15.17
C LYS A 456 45.80 29.23 -15.95
N PRO A 457 45.75 29.22 -17.30
CA PRO A 457 46.88 28.79 -18.13
C PRO A 457 48.06 29.76 -17.96
N GLY A 458 49.26 29.20 -17.80
CA GLY A 458 50.50 29.95 -17.57
C GLY A 458 51.71 29.03 -17.44
N THR A 459 52.87 29.62 -17.19
CA THR A 459 54.12 28.88 -16.94
C THR A 459 54.31 28.62 -15.44
N CYS A 460 54.85 27.45 -15.11
CA CYS A 460 55.13 27.08 -13.72
C CYS A 460 56.25 27.98 -13.16
N PRO A 461 56.07 28.68 -12.03
CA PRO A 461 57.08 29.58 -11.49
C PRO A 461 58.35 28.87 -10.98
N LYS A 462 58.33 27.53 -10.83
CA LYS A 462 59.49 26.74 -10.37
C LYS A 462 60.38 26.24 -11.51
N CYS A 463 59.81 25.87 -12.66
CA CYS A 463 60.57 25.29 -13.78
C CYS A 463 60.29 25.96 -15.13
N ASN A 464 59.49 27.01 -15.15
CA ASN A 464 59.10 27.81 -16.31
C ASN A 464 58.46 27.05 -17.49
N MET A 465 58.16 25.76 -17.34
CA MET A 465 57.40 24.99 -18.33
C MET A 465 55.91 25.28 -18.25
N THR A 466 55.23 25.26 -19.40
CA THR A 466 53.80 25.51 -19.54
C THR A 466 52.97 24.47 -18.77
N LEU A 467 52.06 24.93 -17.91
CA LEU A 467 51.17 24.06 -17.14
C LEU A 467 50.20 23.33 -18.07
N GLN A 468 50.02 22.03 -17.87
CA GLN A 468 49.16 21.18 -18.71
C GLN A 468 47.82 20.89 -18.01
N PRO A 469 46.72 20.78 -18.76
CA PRO A 469 45.41 20.48 -18.20
C PRO A 469 45.36 19.05 -17.66
N VAL A 470 44.82 18.86 -16.45
CA VAL A 470 44.66 17.53 -15.84
C VAL A 470 43.54 16.78 -16.58
N GLN A 471 43.84 15.58 -17.10
CA GLN A 471 42.95 14.87 -18.04
C GLN A 471 41.66 14.37 -17.38
N GLY A 472 40.54 14.75 -17.99
CA GLY A 472 39.16 14.55 -17.50
C GLY A 472 38.17 15.57 -18.09
N ALA A 473 38.68 16.68 -18.65
CA ALA A 473 37.91 17.63 -19.45
C ALA A 473 37.78 17.14 -20.90
N LYS A 474 36.69 16.43 -21.22
CA LYS A 474 36.26 16.29 -22.62
C LYS A 474 35.67 17.62 -23.09
N GLU A 475 36.15 18.07 -24.24
CA GLU A 475 35.71 19.28 -24.94
C GLU A 475 34.19 19.32 -25.08
N SER A 476 33.59 20.43 -24.65
CA SER A 476 32.20 20.75 -24.97
C SER A 476 32.05 20.89 -26.49
N ALA A 477 31.17 20.10 -27.10
CA ALA A 477 30.79 20.23 -28.50
C ALA A 477 30.34 21.68 -28.82
N PRO A 478 30.62 22.20 -30.03
CA PRO A 478 30.24 23.56 -30.38
C PRO A 478 28.72 23.68 -30.48
N VAL A 479 28.17 24.76 -29.93
CA VAL A 479 26.77 25.14 -30.03
C VAL A 479 26.41 25.27 -31.53
N LYS A 480 25.46 24.46 -32.04
CA LYS A 480 24.96 24.58 -33.41
C LYS A 480 24.28 25.94 -33.60
N LYS A 481 24.84 26.82 -34.43
CA LYS A 481 24.24 28.11 -34.80
C LYS A 481 23.25 27.87 -35.95
N GLN A 482 21.97 28.17 -35.73
CA GLN A 482 20.96 28.18 -36.79
C GLN A 482 20.76 29.59 -37.32
N TYR A 483 20.48 29.74 -38.61
CA TYR A 483 20.31 31.02 -39.29
C TYR A 483 18.87 31.16 -39.77
N THR A 484 18.25 32.34 -39.59
CA THR A 484 16.85 32.58 -39.97
C THR A 484 16.68 33.91 -40.71
N CYS A 485 15.68 34.00 -41.58
CA CYS A 485 15.42 35.20 -42.38
C CYS A 485 14.51 36.17 -41.61
N THR A 486 14.87 37.45 -41.58
CA THR A 486 14.08 38.52 -40.93
C THR A 486 12.67 38.68 -41.49
N MET A 487 12.46 38.34 -42.78
CA MET A 487 11.17 38.43 -43.46
C MET A 487 10.40 37.11 -43.54
N HIS A 488 11.10 35.98 -43.41
CA HIS A 488 10.50 34.64 -43.46
C HIS A 488 11.02 33.80 -42.29
N PRO A 489 10.48 33.99 -41.07
CA PRO A 489 10.96 33.33 -39.85
C PRO A 489 10.86 31.80 -39.88
N GLU A 490 10.05 31.27 -40.80
CA GLU A 490 9.86 29.83 -41.06
C GLU A 490 11.08 29.17 -41.74
N VAL A 491 11.97 29.96 -42.36
CA VAL A 491 13.17 29.46 -43.03
C VAL A 491 14.30 29.40 -42.00
N ILE A 492 14.66 28.20 -41.58
CA ILE A 492 15.74 27.94 -40.61
C ILE A 492 16.76 27.00 -41.26
N THR A 493 18.02 27.40 -41.31
CA THR A 493 19.10 26.59 -41.89
C THR A 493 20.28 26.48 -40.93
N ASP A 494 20.98 25.35 -40.97
CA ASP A 494 22.18 25.11 -40.14
C ASP A 494 23.46 25.77 -40.71
N ALA A 495 23.34 26.51 -41.82
CA ALA A 495 24.44 27.20 -42.50
C ALA A 495 24.05 28.64 -42.91
N PRO A 496 25.01 29.60 -42.90
CA PRO A 496 24.78 30.96 -43.37
C PRO A 496 24.55 30.99 -44.89
N GLY A 497 23.66 31.86 -45.35
CA GLY A 497 23.33 31.98 -46.77
C GLY A 497 22.22 32.99 -47.06
N LYS A 498 21.81 33.04 -48.33
CA LYS A 498 20.69 33.87 -48.80
C LYS A 498 19.38 33.11 -48.60
N CYS A 499 18.34 33.77 -48.11
CA CYS A 499 17.02 33.18 -47.99
C CYS A 499 16.48 32.80 -49.37
N PRO A 500 16.09 31.53 -49.62
CA PRO A 500 15.56 31.09 -50.92
C PRO A 500 14.20 31.73 -51.28
N LYS A 501 13.52 32.37 -50.33
CA LYS A 501 12.22 33.04 -50.57
C LYS A 501 12.35 34.53 -50.91
N CYS A 502 13.30 35.27 -50.32
CA CYS A 502 13.44 36.72 -50.56
C CYS A 502 14.86 37.18 -50.95
N GLY A 503 15.86 36.31 -50.96
CA GLY A 503 17.23 36.66 -51.34
C GLY A 503 17.99 37.54 -50.32
N MET A 504 17.45 37.78 -49.12
CA MET A 504 18.16 38.51 -48.05
C MET A 504 19.04 37.56 -47.22
N ASP A 505 20.11 38.09 -46.62
CA ASP A 505 21.05 37.29 -45.82
C ASP A 505 20.39 36.77 -44.53
N LEU A 506 20.61 35.48 -44.24
CA LEU A 506 20.10 34.83 -43.04
C LEU A 506 20.92 35.26 -41.82
N VAL A 507 20.23 35.63 -40.74
CA VAL A 507 20.83 36.19 -39.51
C VAL A 507 20.94 35.09 -38.45
N PRO A 508 22.06 34.97 -37.72
CA PRO A 508 22.26 33.91 -36.73
C PRO A 508 21.30 34.02 -35.54
N LYS A 509 20.76 32.88 -35.12
CA LYS A 509 19.88 32.67 -33.95
C LYS A 509 20.62 31.79 -32.94
N GLU A 510 21.00 32.38 -31.80
CA GLU A 510 21.62 31.66 -30.68
C GLU A 510 20.51 30.99 -29.83
N LEU A 511 20.53 29.66 -29.69
CA LEU A 511 19.65 28.91 -28.79
C LEU A 511 20.32 28.85 -27.40
N GLY A 512 19.82 29.65 -26.46
CA GLY A 512 20.37 29.72 -25.11
C GLY A 512 19.35 30.24 -24.10
N GLY A 513 18.41 29.39 -23.67
CA GLY A 513 17.65 29.57 -22.43
C GLY A 513 18.16 28.60 -21.37
N LYS A 514 18.63 29.10 -20.21
CA LYS A 514 19.33 28.29 -19.19
C LYS A 514 18.49 27.21 -18.49
N ASN A 515 17.17 27.13 -18.71
CA ASN A 515 16.28 26.14 -18.08
C ASN A 515 15.17 25.71 -19.05
N GLU A 516 15.49 24.91 -20.07
CA GLU A 516 14.47 24.34 -20.96
C GLU A 516 13.90 23.04 -20.37
N ALA A 517 12.58 22.88 -20.46
CA ALA A 517 11.91 21.65 -20.06
C ALA A 517 11.96 20.60 -21.18
N GLN A 518 12.42 19.40 -20.83
CA GLN A 518 12.50 18.25 -21.71
C GLN A 518 11.63 17.11 -21.17
N LEU A 519 10.91 16.43 -22.04
CA LEU A 519 10.07 15.30 -21.67
C LEU A 519 10.92 14.02 -21.72
N VAL A 520 11.03 13.32 -20.59
CA VAL A 520 11.86 12.11 -20.46
C VAL A 520 10.97 10.93 -20.09
N ASN A 521 11.16 9.81 -20.78
CA ASN A 521 10.50 8.55 -20.44
C ASN A 521 11.19 7.92 -19.22
N ILE A 522 10.39 7.43 -18.27
CA ILE A 522 10.89 6.81 -17.04
C ILE A 522 10.21 5.46 -16.80
N GLU A 523 10.91 4.57 -16.10
CA GLU A 523 10.36 3.35 -15.52
C GLU A 523 10.16 3.58 -14.02
N ILE A 524 8.94 3.40 -13.54
CA ILE A 524 8.55 3.65 -12.15
C ILE A 524 8.53 2.36 -11.32
N GLY A 525 8.84 2.48 -10.03
CA GLY A 525 8.82 1.41 -9.04
C GLY A 525 7.73 1.62 -8.00
N LEU A 526 8.09 1.49 -6.72
CA LEU A 526 7.17 1.68 -5.60
C LEU A 526 6.58 3.09 -5.59
N ALA A 527 5.26 3.20 -5.46
CA ALA A 527 4.55 4.47 -5.43
C ALA A 527 3.72 4.62 -4.15
N ASN A 528 3.86 5.78 -3.52
CA ASN A 528 3.05 6.25 -2.40
C ASN A 528 2.25 7.48 -2.83
N PRO A 529 1.24 7.91 -2.05
CA PRO A 529 0.47 9.11 -2.35
C PRO A 529 1.33 10.37 -2.55
N ASP A 530 2.46 10.47 -1.84
CA ASP A 530 3.33 11.65 -1.85
C ASP A 530 4.49 11.54 -2.85
N ARG A 531 5.13 10.35 -2.94
CA ARG A 531 6.34 10.11 -3.73
C ARG A 531 6.31 8.78 -4.46
N THR A 532 6.99 8.72 -5.60
CA THR A 532 7.14 7.52 -6.42
C THR A 532 8.61 7.28 -6.73
N GLU A 533 9.02 6.02 -6.68
CA GLU A 533 10.34 5.54 -7.01
C GLU A 533 10.56 5.48 -8.53
N ILE A 534 11.75 5.85 -8.97
CA ILE A 534 12.22 5.79 -10.35
C ILE A 534 13.29 4.71 -10.46
N ILE A 535 13.01 3.66 -11.23
CA ILE A 535 13.94 2.56 -11.49
C ILE A 535 14.91 2.95 -12.61
N ARG A 536 14.42 3.60 -13.68
CA ARG A 536 15.22 4.05 -14.83
C ARG A 536 14.72 5.36 -15.43
N GLY A 537 15.64 6.11 -16.05
CA GLY A 537 15.34 7.30 -16.86
C GLY A 537 15.72 8.64 -16.20
N LEU A 538 16.00 8.65 -14.89
CA LEU A 538 16.49 9.82 -14.15
C LEU A 538 17.70 9.47 -13.28
N SER A 539 18.50 10.48 -12.99
CA SER A 539 19.67 10.41 -12.12
C SER A 539 19.48 11.26 -10.85
N GLU A 540 20.24 10.94 -9.81
CA GLU A 540 20.27 11.74 -8.58
C GLU A 540 20.71 13.19 -8.88
N GLY A 541 19.99 14.16 -8.32
CA GLY A 541 20.22 15.59 -8.56
C GLY A 541 19.53 16.16 -9.80
N ASP A 542 18.89 15.31 -10.63
CA ASP A 542 18.04 15.81 -11.71
C ASP A 542 16.85 16.60 -11.14
N GLN A 543 16.44 17.65 -11.85
CA GLN A 543 15.31 18.48 -11.47
C GLN A 543 14.08 18.10 -12.30
N VAL A 544 12.97 17.80 -11.61
CA VAL A 544 11.70 17.42 -12.24
C VAL A 544 10.60 18.40 -11.89
N VAL A 545 9.69 18.64 -12.84
CA VAL A 545 8.54 19.51 -12.64
C VAL A 545 7.39 18.72 -12.00
N TYR A 546 6.92 19.14 -10.83
CA TYR A 546 5.80 18.50 -10.11
C TYR A 546 4.49 19.29 -10.17
N ALA A 547 4.52 20.55 -10.62
CA ALA A 547 3.36 21.43 -10.75
C ALA A 547 3.56 22.48 -11.87
N GLY A 548 2.47 22.96 -12.48
CA GLY A 548 2.52 23.98 -13.54
C GLY A 548 2.85 23.48 -14.94
N TYR A 549 2.84 22.16 -15.16
CA TYR A 549 3.23 21.54 -16.43
C TYR A 549 2.10 21.41 -17.47
N SER A 550 0.86 21.84 -17.17
CA SER A 550 -0.32 21.64 -18.04
C SER A 550 -0.17 22.26 -19.44
N SER A 551 0.48 23.42 -19.52
CA SER A 551 0.71 24.17 -20.77
C SER A 551 2.14 24.03 -21.28
N LEU A 552 2.94 23.13 -20.69
CA LEU A 552 4.36 22.99 -20.99
C LEU A 552 4.56 22.15 -22.25
N GLN A 553 5.39 22.65 -23.16
CA GLN A 553 5.82 21.95 -24.37
C GLN A 553 7.34 21.72 -24.35
N PRO A 554 7.84 20.70 -25.07
CA PRO A 554 9.29 20.45 -25.14
C PRO A 554 10.03 21.68 -25.68
N GLY A 555 11.09 22.11 -24.98
CA GLY A 555 11.90 23.26 -25.36
C GLY A 555 11.40 24.61 -24.82
N MET A 556 10.30 24.64 -24.06
CA MET A 556 9.88 25.87 -23.35
C MET A 556 10.81 26.16 -22.18
N SER A 557 11.19 27.43 -22.02
CA SER A 557 11.93 27.88 -20.84
C SER A 557 11.02 27.92 -19.60
N VAL A 558 11.53 27.45 -18.47
CA VAL A 558 10.83 27.38 -17.19
C VAL A 558 11.61 28.09 -16.08
N VAL A 559 10.87 28.65 -15.12
CA VAL A 559 11.41 29.30 -13.91
C VAL A 559 10.84 28.59 -12.68
N ALA A 560 11.73 28.29 -11.73
CA ALA A 560 11.32 27.68 -10.47
C ALA A 560 10.45 28.67 -9.68
N ALA A 561 9.24 28.26 -9.33
CA ALA A 561 8.36 28.98 -8.43
C ALA A 561 7.90 28.05 -7.30
N GLU A 562 7.58 28.61 -6.13
CA GLU A 562 6.91 27.85 -5.07
C GLU A 562 5.44 27.69 -5.42
N TRP A 563 4.89 26.47 -5.27
CA TRP A 563 3.52 26.15 -5.65
C TRP A 563 2.67 25.75 -4.45
N GLY A 564 1.48 26.36 -4.33
CA GLY A 564 0.43 25.98 -3.38
C GLY A 564 -0.66 25.14 -4.04
N LYS A 565 -1.76 24.86 -3.31
CA LYS A 565 -2.85 23.99 -3.78
C LYS A 565 -3.59 24.48 -5.04
N THR A 566 -3.56 25.79 -5.33
CA THR A 566 -4.34 26.42 -6.41
C THR A 566 -3.50 27.22 -7.42
N GLY A 567 -2.16 27.24 -7.29
CA GLY A 567 -1.27 27.99 -8.19
C GLY A 567 0.07 28.37 -7.54
N PRO A 568 0.95 29.11 -8.25
CA PRO A 568 2.22 29.58 -7.70
C PRO A 568 1.97 30.55 -6.53
N ALA A 569 2.64 30.30 -5.40
CA ALA A 569 2.55 31.12 -4.19
C ALA A 569 3.15 32.52 -4.38
N LYS A 570 4.12 32.66 -5.31
CA LYS A 570 4.72 33.92 -5.72
C LYS A 570 5.04 33.87 -7.21
N LEU A 571 4.62 34.88 -7.97
CA LEU A 571 4.99 35.03 -9.37
C LEU A 571 6.39 35.68 -9.46
N PRO A 572 7.25 35.22 -10.40
CA PRO A 572 8.55 35.84 -10.61
C PRO A 572 8.39 37.29 -11.07
N THR A 573 9.30 38.17 -10.65
CA THR A 573 9.26 39.59 -11.04
C THR A 573 9.69 39.75 -12.51
N ALA A 574 9.21 40.80 -13.19
CA ALA A 574 9.52 41.04 -14.60
C ALA A 574 11.05 41.06 -14.88
N SER A 575 11.86 41.51 -13.91
CA SER A 575 13.34 41.49 -13.99
C SER A 575 13.97 40.08 -13.97
N GLU A 576 13.31 39.09 -13.35
CA GLU A 576 13.74 37.69 -13.38
C GLU A 576 13.37 36.99 -14.71
N VAL A 577 12.45 37.62 -15.46
CA VAL A 577 11.78 37.06 -16.64
C VAL A 577 12.24 37.75 -17.95
N GLN A 578 12.67 39.01 -17.91
CA GLN A 578 13.10 39.80 -19.07
C GLN A 578 14.55 40.29 -18.94
N GLY A 579 15.35 40.05 -19.97
CA GLY A 579 16.76 40.47 -20.07
C GLY A 579 16.98 41.96 -20.35
N ASN A 580 16.16 42.87 -19.80
CA ASN A 580 16.29 44.32 -20.01
C ASN A 580 17.22 44.98 -18.97
N ARG A 581 18.44 44.45 -18.85
CA ARG A 581 19.52 45.10 -18.10
C ARG A 581 20.34 45.93 -19.09
N LEU A 582 20.47 47.24 -18.85
CA LEU A 582 21.38 48.07 -19.63
C LEU A 582 22.81 47.57 -19.40
N ASP A 583 23.46 47.05 -20.43
CA ASP A 583 24.87 46.67 -20.37
C ASP A 583 25.76 47.81 -20.86
N ALA A 584 26.99 47.90 -20.34
CA ALA A 584 27.97 48.92 -20.74
C ALA A 584 28.54 48.71 -22.16
N SER A 585 27.89 47.84 -22.96
CA SER A 585 28.37 47.34 -24.26
C SER A 585 28.03 48.27 -25.44
N ASN A 586 27.36 49.41 -25.20
CA ASN A 586 26.89 50.33 -26.25
C ASN A 586 25.90 49.68 -27.25
N ASN A 587 25.16 48.65 -26.83
CA ASN A 587 24.09 48.04 -27.64
C ASN A 587 22.74 48.69 -27.34
N TRP A 588 21.89 48.86 -28.37
CA TRP A 588 20.53 49.36 -28.20
C TRP A 588 19.70 48.34 -27.40
N THR A 589 19.30 48.74 -26.21
CA THR A 589 18.76 47.87 -25.16
C THR A 589 17.23 47.91 -25.10
N HIS A 590 16.63 48.95 -25.68
CA HIS A 590 15.20 49.07 -25.88
C HIS A 590 14.91 49.69 -27.24
N GLU A 591 14.00 49.08 -28.00
CA GLU A 591 13.49 49.61 -29.27
C GLU A 591 11.96 49.64 -29.22
N GLU A 592 11.36 50.82 -29.43
CA GLU A 592 9.92 51.02 -29.38
C GLU A 592 9.44 51.86 -30.56
N MET A 593 8.25 51.55 -31.07
CA MET A 593 7.57 52.38 -32.06
C MET A 593 6.68 53.41 -31.37
N ALA A 594 6.95 54.68 -31.61
CA ALA A 594 6.13 55.79 -31.15
C ALA A 594 5.62 56.59 -32.36
N GLY A 595 4.37 56.31 -32.75
CA GLY A 595 3.79 56.84 -33.99
C GLY A 595 4.52 56.30 -35.23
N SER A 596 4.98 57.20 -36.11
CA SER A 596 5.74 56.85 -37.33
C SER A 596 7.26 56.74 -37.12
N PHE A 597 7.71 56.71 -35.86
CA PHE A 597 9.12 56.80 -35.49
C PHE A 597 9.54 55.62 -34.62
N MET A 598 10.76 55.14 -34.83
CA MET A 598 11.43 54.15 -34.00
C MET A 598 12.36 54.86 -33.02
N ILE A 599 12.12 54.64 -31.73
CA ILE A 599 12.93 55.16 -30.64
C ILE A 599 13.79 54.03 -30.14
N LYS A 600 15.11 54.25 -30.10
CA LYS A 600 16.07 53.33 -29.49
C LYS A 600 16.72 54.00 -28.29
N VAL A 601 16.84 53.29 -27.18
CA VAL A 601 17.47 53.80 -25.96
C VAL A 601 18.71 52.95 -25.63
N SER A 602 19.79 53.62 -25.24
CA SER A 602 21.04 53.01 -24.77
C SER A 602 21.68 53.89 -23.70
N LEU A 603 22.62 53.34 -22.92
CA LEU A 603 23.53 54.14 -22.10
C LEU A 603 24.91 54.22 -22.76
N ASP A 604 25.55 55.38 -22.65
CA ASP A 604 26.96 55.61 -22.94
C ASP A 604 27.71 55.83 -21.62
N PRO A 605 28.59 54.90 -21.22
CA PRO A 605 29.40 55.09 -20.03
C PRO A 605 30.45 56.18 -20.31
N ALA A 606 30.22 57.42 -19.85
CA ALA A 606 31.23 58.45 -19.97
C ALA A 606 32.44 58.07 -19.09
N LYS A 607 33.66 58.19 -19.65
CA LYS A 607 34.92 58.05 -18.90
C LYS A 607 35.04 59.19 -17.87
N GLY A 608 34.32 59.08 -16.76
CA GLY A 608 34.20 60.14 -15.75
C GLY A 608 33.04 60.02 -14.75
N GLY A 609 32.28 58.91 -14.72
CA GLY A 609 31.33 58.63 -13.64
C GLY A 609 29.91 59.19 -13.81
N SER A 610 29.55 59.68 -14.98
CA SER A 610 28.17 60.03 -15.37
C SER A 610 27.71 59.13 -16.52
N ASN A 611 26.54 58.50 -16.39
CA ASN A 611 26.00 57.58 -17.38
C ASN A 611 25.06 58.35 -18.32
N ASN A 612 25.50 58.71 -19.52
CA ASN A 612 24.64 59.46 -20.44
C ASN A 612 23.61 58.52 -21.09
N THR A 613 22.35 58.93 -21.13
CA THR A 613 21.30 58.21 -21.84
C THR A 613 21.29 58.66 -23.29
N ILE A 614 21.57 57.74 -24.21
CA ILE A 614 21.45 57.98 -25.65
C ILE A 614 20.06 57.56 -26.09
N VAL A 615 19.35 58.50 -26.72
CA VAL A 615 18.08 58.22 -27.41
C VAL A 615 18.29 58.45 -28.89
N LYS A 616 18.07 57.43 -29.71
CA LYS A 616 18.07 57.55 -31.17
C LYS A 616 16.65 57.58 -31.70
N VAL A 617 16.39 58.51 -32.62
CA VAL A 617 15.09 58.67 -33.25
C VAL A 617 15.23 58.49 -34.76
N GLU A 618 14.56 57.47 -35.30
CA GLU A 618 14.57 57.15 -36.73
C GLU A 618 13.14 57.09 -37.28
N LYS A 619 12.96 57.40 -38.57
CA LYS A 619 11.68 57.18 -39.27
C LYS A 619 11.46 55.70 -39.53
N HIS A 620 10.22 55.25 -39.38
CA HIS A 620 9.81 53.90 -39.76
C HIS A 620 10.07 53.68 -41.27
N GLY A 621 10.95 52.73 -41.61
CA GLY A 621 11.40 52.47 -42.99
C GLY A 621 12.81 53.01 -43.35
N GLY A 622 13.51 53.63 -42.40
CA GLY A 622 14.89 54.09 -42.56
C GLY A 622 14.98 55.57 -42.95
N GLY A 623 15.65 56.35 -42.11
CA GLY A 623 15.82 57.79 -42.28
C GLY A 623 16.04 58.48 -40.94
N VAL A 624 17.13 59.22 -40.83
CA VAL A 624 17.56 59.85 -39.57
C VAL A 624 16.86 61.21 -39.41
N ILE A 625 16.45 61.54 -38.18
CA ILE A 625 15.88 62.87 -37.87
C ILE A 625 16.93 63.67 -37.12
N SER A 626 17.44 64.73 -37.75
CA SER A 626 18.33 65.68 -37.12
C SER A 626 17.57 66.90 -36.59
N GLY A 627 18.03 67.49 -35.49
CA GLY A 627 17.45 68.69 -34.90
C GLY A 627 16.13 68.52 -34.11
N ALA A 628 15.66 67.30 -33.84
CA ALA A 628 14.54 67.07 -32.93
C ALA A 628 14.97 67.33 -31.47
N GLN A 629 14.16 68.07 -30.72
CA GLN A 629 14.35 68.21 -29.28
C GLN A 629 13.81 66.98 -28.56
N VAL A 630 14.61 66.40 -27.68
CA VAL A 630 14.26 65.24 -26.85
C VAL A 630 14.35 65.67 -25.39
N SER A 631 13.22 65.62 -24.69
CA SER A 631 13.17 65.76 -23.24
C SER A 631 12.66 64.47 -22.60
N ALA A 632 13.15 64.13 -21.42
CA ALA A 632 12.73 62.96 -20.66
C ALA A 632 12.47 63.34 -19.21
N LYS A 633 11.25 63.14 -18.72
CA LYS A 633 10.98 63.17 -17.29
C LYS A 633 11.28 61.80 -16.70
N THR A 634 12.15 61.76 -15.70
CA THR A 634 12.52 60.50 -15.04
C THR A 634 11.75 60.32 -13.74
N SER A 635 11.38 59.08 -13.41
CA SER A 635 10.78 58.74 -12.11
C SER A 635 11.15 57.32 -11.72
N MET A 636 11.45 57.05 -10.45
CA MET A 636 11.63 55.68 -9.97
C MET A 636 10.25 55.04 -9.72
N PRO A 637 9.90 53.90 -10.36
CA PRO A 637 8.62 53.25 -10.13
C PRO A 637 8.54 52.67 -8.70
N GLY A 638 7.57 53.14 -7.90
CA GLY A 638 7.34 52.69 -6.52
C GLY A 638 7.72 53.72 -5.44
N MET A 639 6.98 53.73 -4.31
CA MET A 639 6.96 54.80 -3.30
C MET A 639 6.71 56.21 -3.87
N GLY A 640 5.54 56.41 -4.49
CA GLY A 640 5.04 57.74 -4.86
C GLY A 640 5.68 58.38 -6.09
N ASP A 641 6.30 57.57 -6.98
CA ASP A 641 6.97 58.02 -8.21
C ASP A 641 7.91 59.19 -7.94
N MET A 642 8.95 58.97 -7.12
CA MET A 642 9.96 60.01 -6.85
C MET A 642 10.50 60.56 -8.16
N ALA A 643 10.29 61.85 -8.38
CA ALA A 643 10.74 62.54 -9.57
C ALA A 643 12.27 62.58 -9.60
N GLY A 644 12.86 62.10 -10.70
CA GLY A 644 14.28 62.21 -10.97
C GLY A 644 14.63 63.46 -11.77
N PRO A 645 15.90 63.61 -12.19
CA PRO A 645 16.33 64.73 -13.00
C PRO A 645 15.65 64.73 -14.37
N ASP A 646 15.18 65.90 -14.80
CA ASP A 646 14.69 66.11 -16.16
C ASP A 646 15.88 66.10 -17.13
N LEU A 647 15.83 65.20 -18.10
CA LEU A 647 16.88 65.03 -19.10
C LEU A 647 16.49 65.77 -20.37
N ASN A 648 17.40 66.55 -20.95
CA ASN A 648 17.13 67.29 -22.19
C ASN A 648 18.31 67.20 -23.15
N GLY A 649 18.02 67.12 -24.44
CA GLY A 649 19.02 67.13 -25.51
C GLY A 649 18.37 67.32 -26.88
N ALA A 650 19.18 67.37 -27.91
CA ALA A 650 18.72 67.45 -29.29
C ALA A 650 19.43 66.39 -30.14
N THR A 651 18.71 65.82 -31.09
CA THR A 651 19.27 64.81 -32.01
C THR A 651 20.32 65.44 -32.92
N GLY A 652 21.53 64.87 -32.95
CA GLY A 652 22.59 65.26 -33.87
C GLY A 652 22.33 64.83 -35.32
N MET A 653 23.33 64.98 -36.19
CA MET A 653 23.24 64.58 -37.61
C MET A 653 23.00 63.06 -37.81
N ASN A 654 23.33 62.25 -36.80
CA ASN A 654 23.11 60.80 -36.77
C ASN A 654 21.79 60.39 -36.08
N GLY A 655 20.94 61.35 -35.68
CA GLY A 655 19.63 61.12 -35.07
C GLY A 655 19.69 60.71 -33.60
N GLU A 656 20.87 60.79 -33.00
CA GLU A 656 21.10 60.46 -31.59
C GLU A 656 21.08 61.74 -30.77
N ALA A 657 20.26 61.76 -29.72
CA ALA A 657 20.28 62.75 -28.67
C ALA A 657 21.01 62.16 -27.47
N ARG A 658 22.13 62.77 -27.09
CA ARG A 658 22.83 62.46 -25.84
C ARG A 658 22.20 63.27 -24.72
N LEU A 659 21.45 62.61 -23.87
CA LEU A 659 20.84 63.20 -22.70
C LEU A 659 21.83 63.04 -21.55
N LYS A 660 22.31 64.15 -21.01
CA LYS A 660 23.21 64.11 -19.85
C LYS A 660 22.40 63.63 -18.65
N SER A 661 22.66 62.41 -18.18
CA SER A 661 21.96 61.79 -17.07
C SER A 661 22.91 61.41 -15.96
N ASP A 662 22.58 61.80 -14.73
CA ASP A 662 23.18 61.31 -13.50
C ASP A 662 22.17 60.39 -12.79
N LEU A 663 21.62 59.42 -13.53
CA LEU A 663 20.69 58.43 -12.97
C LEU A 663 21.47 57.47 -12.08
N SER A 664 21.02 57.30 -10.83
CA SER A 664 21.58 56.31 -9.91
C SER A 664 21.23 54.89 -10.37
N SER A 665 21.96 53.89 -9.87
CA SER A 665 21.60 52.49 -10.09
C SER A 665 20.18 52.20 -9.57
N GLY A 666 19.44 51.37 -10.30
CA GLY A 666 18.05 51.05 -10.02
C GLY A 666 17.12 51.18 -11.24
N LEU A 667 15.84 50.89 -11.02
CA LEU A 667 14.81 50.94 -12.06
C LEU A 667 14.28 52.37 -12.22
N TRP A 668 14.29 52.88 -13.44
CA TRP A 668 13.84 54.21 -13.80
C TRP A 668 12.80 54.16 -14.92
N ARG A 669 11.76 54.98 -14.82
CA ARG A 669 10.80 55.27 -15.89
C ARG A 669 11.14 56.59 -16.56
N LEU A 670 11.34 56.56 -17.86
CA LEU A 670 11.65 57.69 -18.73
C LEU A 670 10.42 58.04 -19.56
N LYS A 671 9.74 59.14 -19.22
CA LYS A 671 8.68 59.73 -20.07
C LYS A 671 9.32 60.68 -21.06
N LEU A 672 9.58 60.17 -22.26
CA LEU A 672 10.19 60.87 -23.37
C LEU A 672 9.16 61.74 -24.10
N LYS A 673 9.54 62.98 -24.40
CA LYS A 673 8.84 63.90 -25.28
C LYS A 673 9.78 64.36 -26.38
N ILE A 674 9.46 63.98 -27.61
CA ILE A 674 10.29 64.23 -28.80
C ILE A 674 9.55 65.22 -29.68
N SER A 675 10.16 66.38 -29.96
CA SER A 675 9.59 67.44 -30.80
C SER A 675 10.43 67.62 -32.07
N PRO A 676 10.04 67.03 -33.20
CA PRO A 676 10.71 67.23 -34.47
C PRO A 676 10.44 68.63 -35.05
N PRO A 677 11.36 69.23 -35.82
CA PRO A 677 11.22 70.62 -36.29
C PRO A 677 10.06 70.86 -37.27
N GLN A 678 9.47 69.81 -37.86
CA GLN A 678 8.38 69.89 -38.84
C GLN A 678 7.26 68.87 -38.59
N ALA A 679 7.14 68.33 -37.37
CA ALA A 679 6.11 67.34 -37.01
C ALA A 679 5.61 67.55 -35.57
N PRO A 680 4.39 67.09 -35.23
CA PRO A 680 3.88 67.19 -33.86
C PRO A 680 4.77 66.43 -32.87
N ALA A 681 4.80 66.90 -31.62
CA ALA A 681 5.54 66.26 -30.56
C ALA A 681 4.96 64.87 -30.22
N ILE A 682 5.84 63.93 -29.92
CA ILE A 682 5.52 62.53 -29.62
C ILE A 682 5.91 62.25 -28.19
N GLU A 683 5.03 61.58 -27.45
CA GLU A 683 5.30 61.14 -26.09
C GLU A 683 5.37 59.61 -26.03
N SER A 684 6.38 59.07 -25.34
CA SER A 684 6.58 57.64 -25.10
C SER A 684 7.12 57.45 -23.68
N SER A 685 6.89 56.28 -23.08
CA SER A 685 7.34 55.97 -21.72
C SER A 685 8.10 54.65 -21.72
N VAL A 686 9.34 54.67 -21.25
CA VAL A 686 10.23 53.50 -21.24
C VAL A 686 10.72 53.22 -19.82
N ASP A 687 10.61 51.98 -19.36
CA ASP A 687 11.16 51.54 -18.08
C ASP A 687 12.53 50.86 -18.31
N VAL A 688 13.55 51.29 -17.56
CA VAL A 688 14.95 50.94 -17.80
C VAL A 688 15.69 50.71 -16.48
N GLU A 689 16.47 49.63 -16.37
CA GLU A 689 17.31 49.35 -15.19
C GLU A 689 18.74 49.84 -15.41
N VAL A 690 19.17 50.81 -14.61
CA VAL A 690 20.55 51.31 -14.57
C VAL A 690 21.36 50.44 -13.61
N PRO A 691 22.46 49.79 -14.06
CA PRO A 691 23.24 48.86 -13.25
C PRO A 691 24.00 49.49 -12.08
#